data_AF-A0A1M5J727-F1
#
_entry.id   AF-A0A1M5J727-F1
#
_cell.length_a   1.000
_cell.length_b   1.000
_cell.length_c   1.000
_cell.angle_alpha   90.00
_cell.angle_beta   90.00
_cell.angle_gamma   90.00
#
_symmetry.space_group_name_H-M   'P 1'
#
loop_
_entity.id
_entity.type
_entity.pdbx_description
1 polymer ?
#
loop_
_entity_poly.entity_id
_entity_poly.type
_entity_poly.pdbx_seq_one_letter_code
_entity_poly.pdbx_strand_id
1 'polypeptide(L)'
;MAKGIKSIKQQQVVGSSVYLAVDQWLDGTKEPDKTKKVTWLCFSQDKKTPLDTRVLEPKDSYIIKIPPKLAGSYRYYVEASLSGKKDPKRDTGLFVYGTSAKKVVTSKWCTKPDGADERNSQFSYGHLVYLGLETEGMNGDAVTVEVYRRIPGGSGTADDQYIDAYRNAKIIDGEVNIKMGNTYQWYIKIKNPRFTEEFYVKVKDASGKYISDGKDKVHARYLKIKNKIVSRNSETPTNHTPAKVDKPEVSFKRFDVCKFDTIILSEMKEKETIKSIVFEHGKSKSATTLIYETIAPSSDKNITVEAQGLQNSSCSQKKKHEQKIKAVSPEGKLNESTAALTFPVRSTLSSLNTSPIQYIWPKFNVLKAQESANLYKIYIHSCRYFPNEAKETVLVKAYPDIKWELKFEFGSDLAMEERYKNMAPGAQSKAHYKSGQKSGQNRYRLSTSGKSEVFFGLNLKAVWNNKHQEYEVGDKYVNVIRNFLGVFVKIKEWIDEASHVNKTKDTVAQRLISGIKRVPVTLKFYYPTMSVSGSWWLERSKTNTNRVDTQGSLKLGFTPLIKAEGTLDLLFYAELIPVAGQVIKVLDVAAKISGLEAIFTLTGFGELNVTAEFFDFEFKKANLDFKGKVGLKLELSAKVSGKINAVIFEADFKLEATGTAESYFEPKATIGKDDKGVFLEQQVDWSGLRIVVIIKGQAGKSKTQYKRTFTIVDRHDKLTYGKTYIIQ
;
A
#
# COMPACT_ATOMS: atom_id res chain seq x y z
N MET A 1 36.74 27.17 -53.06
CA MET A 1 37.17 25.85 -52.54
C MET A 1 37.05 25.84 -51.02
N ALA A 2 36.65 24.73 -50.42
CA ALA A 2 36.55 24.62 -48.96
C ALA A 2 37.96 24.58 -48.33
N LYS A 3 38.13 25.27 -47.20
CA LYS A 3 39.37 25.39 -46.44
C LYS A 3 39.24 24.62 -45.12
N GLY A 4 40.28 23.90 -44.70
CA GLY A 4 40.27 23.10 -43.48
C GLY A 4 41.06 21.80 -43.59
N ILE A 5 40.85 20.91 -42.63
CA ILE A 5 41.48 19.58 -42.59
C ILE A 5 40.59 18.60 -43.34
N LYS A 6 41.19 17.75 -44.18
CA LYS A 6 40.49 16.74 -44.97
C LYS A 6 40.46 15.39 -44.25
N SER A 7 41.59 15.00 -43.66
CA SER A 7 41.73 13.75 -42.90
C SER A 7 42.84 13.83 -41.86
N ILE A 8 42.75 12.97 -40.85
CA ILE A 8 43.81 12.68 -39.88
C ILE A 8 44.28 11.23 -40.04
N LYS A 9 45.48 10.93 -39.55
CA LYS A 9 46.02 9.56 -39.51
C LYS A 9 46.59 9.21 -38.14
N GLN A 10 46.57 7.92 -37.84
CA GLN A 10 47.32 7.34 -36.74
C GLN A 10 48.79 7.20 -37.16
N GLN A 11 49.70 7.85 -36.43
CA GLN A 11 51.13 7.75 -36.67
C GLN A 11 51.72 6.50 -36.02
N GLN A 12 51.43 6.29 -34.74
CA GLN A 12 51.96 5.17 -33.95
C GLN A 12 51.11 4.91 -32.70
N VAL A 13 51.26 3.72 -32.12
CA VAL A 13 50.69 3.35 -30.82
C VAL A 13 51.84 2.92 -29.91
N VAL A 14 51.95 3.57 -28.74
CA VAL A 14 52.95 3.23 -27.72
C VAL A 14 52.22 2.94 -26.42
N GLY A 15 52.12 1.66 -26.06
CA GLY A 15 51.32 1.20 -24.93
C GLY A 15 49.85 1.63 -25.07
N SER A 16 49.32 2.36 -24.08
CA SER A 16 47.96 2.90 -24.08
C SER A 16 47.81 4.26 -24.77
N SER A 17 48.88 4.76 -25.41
CA SER A 17 48.89 6.08 -26.05
C SER A 17 48.80 5.96 -27.57
N VAL A 18 47.81 6.61 -28.17
CA VAL A 18 47.63 6.69 -29.63
C VAL A 18 48.05 8.08 -30.12
N TYR A 19 48.96 8.11 -31.08
CA TYR A 19 49.51 9.34 -31.64
C TYR A 19 48.82 9.63 -32.98
N LEU A 20 48.24 10.82 -33.09
CA LEU A 20 47.48 11.27 -34.26
C LEU A 20 48.11 12.54 -34.84
N ALA A 21 48.11 12.63 -36.17
CA ALA A 21 48.54 13.82 -36.89
C ALA A 21 47.61 14.12 -38.07
N VAL A 22 47.66 15.35 -38.56
CA VAL A 22 46.95 15.74 -39.78
C VAL A 22 47.55 14.98 -40.96
N ASP A 23 46.69 14.36 -41.78
CA ASP A 23 47.12 13.59 -42.94
C ASP A 23 47.01 14.42 -44.21
N GLN A 24 45.81 14.92 -44.51
CA GLN A 24 45.55 15.74 -45.69
C GLN A 24 44.80 17.02 -45.31
N TRP A 25 45.12 18.09 -46.03
CA TRP A 25 44.40 19.36 -45.99
C TRP A 25 43.41 19.43 -47.16
N LEU A 26 42.34 20.21 -47.00
CA LEU A 26 41.42 20.47 -48.12
C LEU A 26 42.10 21.34 -49.19
N ASP A 27 41.76 21.12 -50.46
CA ASP A 27 42.39 21.79 -51.62
C ASP A 27 42.34 23.32 -51.55
N GLY A 28 41.35 23.90 -50.84
CA GLY A 28 41.24 25.35 -50.61
C GLY A 28 42.10 25.90 -49.47
N THR A 29 42.95 25.09 -48.83
CA THR A 29 43.76 25.47 -47.66
C THR A 29 45.15 25.95 -48.09
N LYS A 30 45.42 27.26 -47.90
CA LYS A 30 46.69 27.90 -48.29
C LYS A 30 47.81 27.62 -47.27
N GLU A 31 49.08 27.75 -47.69
CA GLU A 31 50.25 27.54 -46.81
C GLU A 31 50.22 28.32 -45.48
N PRO A 32 49.83 29.61 -45.43
CA PRO A 32 49.73 30.34 -44.17
C PRO A 32 48.72 29.71 -43.19
N ASP A 33 47.71 29.01 -43.69
CA ASP A 33 46.69 28.37 -42.86
C ASP A 33 47.16 27.03 -42.28
N LYS A 34 48.09 26.35 -42.95
CA LYS A 34 48.71 25.10 -42.46
C LYS A 34 49.67 25.35 -41.29
N THR A 35 50.10 26.60 -41.09
CA THR A 35 50.95 27.02 -39.97
C THR A 35 50.16 27.44 -38.72
N LYS A 36 48.82 27.50 -38.79
CA LYS A 36 47.96 27.89 -37.66
C LYS A 36 47.71 26.74 -36.71
N LYS A 37 47.59 27.06 -35.42
CA LYS A 37 47.20 26.12 -34.37
C LYS A 37 45.95 25.31 -34.75
N VAL A 38 46.01 24.01 -34.50
CA VAL A 38 44.95 23.04 -34.81
C VAL A 38 44.22 22.67 -33.53
N THR A 39 42.89 22.71 -33.56
CA THR A 39 42.05 22.23 -32.46
C THR A 39 41.72 20.77 -32.67
N TRP A 40 42.19 19.90 -31.77
CA TRP A 40 41.85 18.49 -31.72
C TRP A 40 40.65 18.27 -30.82
N LEU A 41 39.70 17.48 -31.27
CA LEU A 41 38.42 17.22 -30.63
C LEU A 41 38.23 15.70 -30.52
N CYS A 42 38.20 15.17 -29.30
CA CYS A 42 37.88 13.77 -29.04
C CYS A 42 36.46 13.67 -28.51
N PHE A 43 35.69 12.72 -29.04
CA PHE A 43 34.30 12.47 -28.68
C PHE A 43 34.07 11.01 -28.31
N SER A 44 32.94 10.77 -27.63
CA SER A 44 32.35 9.44 -27.48
C SER A 44 32.10 8.77 -28.84
N GLN A 45 31.87 7.45 -28.84
CA GLN A 45 31.69 6.65 -30.05
C GLN A 45 30.55 7.13 -30.96
N ASP A 46 29.50 7.72 -30.39
CA ASP A 46 28.37 8.33 -31.12
C ASP A 46 28.68 9.72 -31.70
N LYS A 47 29.91 10.22 -31.48
CA LYS A 47 30.43 11.52 -31.91
C LYS A 47 29.69 12.72 -31.31
N LYS A 48 28.97 12.55 -30.18
CA LYS A 48 28.15 13.62 -29.55
C LYS A 48 28.79 14.22 -28.31
N THR A 49 29.32 13.39 -27.40
CA THR A 49 29.86 13.85 -26.12
C THR A 49 31.33 14.20 -26.27
N PRO A 50 31.75 15.47 -26.09
CA PRO A 50 33.15 15.82 -26.10
C PRO A 50 33.84 15.24 -24.87
N LEU A 51 34.97 14.55 -25.07
CA LEU A 51 35.77 13.91 -24.04
C LEU A 51 37.10 14.62 -23.80
N ASP A 52 37.68 15.19 -24.86
CA ASP A 52 38.92 15.97 -24.77
C ASP A 52 38.95 17.01 -25.89
N THR A 53 39.54 18.18 -25.63
CA THR A 53 39.71 19.25 -26.62
C THR A 53 41.02 19.98 -26.35
N ARG A 54 41.92 20.00 -27.33
CA ARG A 54 43.25 20.61 -27.18
C ARG A 54 43.61 21.42 -28.41
N VAL A 55 44.29 22.54 -28.19
CA VAL A 55 44.84 23.37 -29.26
C VAL A 55 46.34 23.14 -29.30
N LEU A 56 46.84 22.63 -30.42
CA LEU A 56 48.24 22.25 -30.60
C LEU A 56 48.86 22.99 -31.78
N GLU A 57 50.19 23.14 -31.78
CA GLU A 57 50.90 23.62 -32.96
C GLU A 57 50.77 22.59 -34.10
N PRO A 58 50.79 22.99 -35.37
CA PRO A 58 50.60 22.08 -36.51
C PRO A 58 51.58 20.90 -36.55
N LYS A 59 52.76 21.07 -35.93
CA LYS A 59 53.85 20.09 -35.90
C LYS A 59 53.71 19.09 -34.76
N ASP A 60 52.87 19.38 -33.77
CA ASP A 60 52.69 18.56 -32.58
C ASP A 60 51.65 17.48 -32.84
N SER A 61 51.98 16.24 -32.47
CA SER A 61 51.02 15.14 -32.52
C SER A 61 50.01 15.25 -31.38
N TYR A 62 48.74 14.98 -31.68
CA TYR A 62 47.74 14.80 -30.65
C TYR A 62 47.85 13.41 -30.04
N ILE A 63 48.01 13.36 -28.72
CA ILE A 63 48.21 12.11 -27.99
C ILE A 63 46.99 11.87 -27.09
N ILE A 64 46.27 10.79 -27.37
CA ILE A 64 45.22 10.28 -26.50
C ILE A 64 45.74 9.09 -25.71
N LYS A 65 45.65 9.17 -24.38
CA LYS A 65 46.02 8.09 -23.47
C LYS A 65 44.74 7.42 -22.97
N ILE A 66 44.46 6.21 -23.46
CA ILE A 66 43.24 5.47 -23.10
C ILE A 66 43.59 4.54 -21.94
N PRO A 67 43.13 4.81 -20.71
CA PRO A 67 43.48 3.98 -19.57
C PRO A 67 42.96 2.54 -19.77
N PRO A 68 43.63 1.52 -19.21
CA PRO A 68 43.22 0.12 -19.36
C PRO A 68 41.73 -0.15 -19.05
N LYS A 69 41.15 0.57 -18.08
CA LYS A 69 39.71 0.48 -17.73
C LYS A 69 38.79 0.85 -18.90
N LEU A 70 39.24 1.77 -19.75
CA LEU A 70 38.50 2.31 -20.89
C LEU A 70 38.92 1.71 -22.23
N ALA A 71 39.90 0.80 -22.22
CA ALA A 71 40.38 0.02 -23.37
C ALA A 71 39.46 -1.18 -23.64
N GLY A 72 39.34 -1.60 -24.90
CA GLY A 72 38.43 -2.65 -25.35
C GLY A 72 37.89 -2.40 -26.76
N SER A 73 36.71 -2.92 -27.08
CA SER A 73 36.06 -2.69 -28.38
C SER A 73 35.41 -1.31 -28.53
N TYR A 74 35.26 -0.54 -27.44
CA TYR A 74 34.76 0.83 -27.50
C TYR A 74 35.70 1.74 -28.31
N ARG A 75 35.13 2.49 -29.26
CA ARG A 75 35.90 3.35 -30.17
C ARG A 75 35.62 4.82 -29.90
N TYR A 76 36.66 5.60 -29.65
CA TYR A 76 36.62 7.05 -29.51
C TYR A 76 36.75 7.71 -30.87
N TYR A 77 35.95 8.75 -31.14
CA TYR A 77 36.04 9.49 -32.40
C TYR A 77 36.91 10.73 -32.20
N VAL A 78 38.00 10.86 -32.95
CA VAL A 78 38.90 12.01 -32.87
C VAL A 78 38.87 12.78 -34.18
N GLU A 79 38.81 14.10 -34.11
CA GLU A 79 38.79 15.00 -35.26
C GLU A 79 39.74 16.18 -35.03
N ALA A 80 40.27 16.74 -36.11
CA ALA A 80 41.08 17.96 -36.07
C ALA A 80 40.40 19.09 -36.84
N SER A 81 40.42 20.31 -36.29
CA SER A 81 39.68 21.45 -36.82
C SER A 81 40.49 22.75 -36.74
N LEU A 82 40.46 23.53 -37.81
CA LEU A 82 40.93 24.93 -37.82
C LEU A 82 39.89 25.93 -37.32
N SER A 83 38.61 25.54 -37.26
CA SER A 83 37.52 26.42 -36.80
C SER A 83 37.25 26.30 -35.31
N GLY A 84 37.92 25.37 -34.63
CA GLY A 84 37.64 25.01 -33.23
C GLY A 84 36.35 24.24 -33.03
N LYS A 85 35.61 23.91 -34.10
CA LYS A 85 34.36 23.15 -34.06
C LYS A 85 34.43 21.92 -34.95
N LYS A 86 33.68 20.89 -34.58
CA LYS A 86 33.45 19.70 -35.39
C LYS A 86 32.86 20.08 -36.74
N ASP A 87 33.37 19.51 -37.83
CA ASP A 87 32.83 19.72 -39.18
C ASP A 87 31.42 19.10 -39.25
N PRO A 88 30.37 19.90 -39.51
CA PRO A 88 29.00 19.39 -39.53
C PRO A 88 28.66 18.65 -40.82
N LYS A 89 29.50 18.73 -41.86
CA LYS A 89 29.21 18.22 -43.22
C LYS A 89 30.13 17.07 -43.64
N ARG A 90 31.29 16.89 -42.99
CA ARG A 90 32.31 15.92 -43.41
C ARG A 90 32.84 15.13 -42.23
N ASP A 91 32.99 13.82 -42.43
CA ASP A 91 33.63 12.93 -41.45
C ASP A 91 35.15 12.98 -41.64
N THR A 92 35.78 14.00 -41.04
CA THR A 92 37.23 14.27 -41.19
C THR A 92 38.07 13.59 -40.10
N GLY A 93 37.41 12.95 -39.13
CA GLY A 93 38.03 12.27 -38.00
C GLY A 93 38.29 10.78 -38.20
N LEU A 94 38.83 10.15 -37.16
CA LEU A 94 39.20 8.74 -37.12
C LEU A 94 38.74 8.10 -35.80
N PHE A 95 38.32 6.84 -35.87
CA PHE A 95 37.99 6.04 -34.69
C PHE A 95 39.25 5.38 -34.12
N VAL A 96 39.56 5.66 -32.86
CA VAL A 96 40.67 5.06 -32.12
C VAL A 96 40.16 4.23 -30.94
N TYR A 97 40.90 3.21 -30.54
CA TYR A 97 40.59 2.40 -29.37
C TYR A 97 41.87 2.01 -28.65
N GLY A 98 41.77 1.80 -27.34
CA GLY A 98 42.88 1.33 -26.52
C GLY A 98 42.92 -0.19 -26.50
N THR A 99 44.12 -0.76 -26.48
CA THR A 99 44.35 -2.20 -26.25
C THR A 99 44.93 -2.40 -24.84
N SER A 100 44.40 -3.40 -24.13
CA SER A 100 44.93 -3.84 -22.84
C SER A 100 44.60 -5.32 -22.64
N ALA A 101 45.31 -5.99 -21.74
CA ALA A 101 45.00 -7.35 -21.34
C ALA A 101 43.63 -7.40 -20.65
N LYS A 102 42.80 -8.36 -21.07
CA LYS A 102 41.46 -8.59 -20.50
C LYS A 102 41.59 -9.11 -19.07
N LYS A 103 41.08 -8.36 -18.09
CA LYS A 103 41.04 -8.80 -16.69
C LYS A 103 39.87 -8.22 -15.91
N VAL A 104 39.46 -8.92 -14.86
CA VAL A 104 38.57 -8.39 -13.81
C VAL A 104 39.45 -7.85 -12.68
N VAL A 105 39.31 -6.58 -12.33
CA VAL A 105 40.18 -5.91 -11.34
C VAL A 105 39.59 -6.01 -9.95
N THR A 106 38.31 -5.67 -9.81
CA THR A 106 37.59 -5.73 -8.55
C THR A 106 36.19 -6.28 -8.75
N SER A 107 35.60 -6.76 -7.67
CA SER A 107 34.23 -7.27 -7.63
C SER A 107 33.57 -6.85 -6.34
N LYS A 108 32.25 -6.70 -6.33
CA LYS A 108 31.45 -6.38 -5.14
C LYS A 108 30.03 -6.95 -5.25
N TRP A 109 29.48 -7.34 -4.12
CA TRP A 109 28.07 -7.70 -3.98
C TRP A 109 27.33 -6.57 -3.28
N CYS A 110 26.25 -6.06 -3.86
CA CYS A 110 25.56 -4.88 -3.35
C CYS A 110 24.05 -5.15 -3.15
N THR A 111 23.42 -4.38 -2.26
CA THR A 111 21.96 -4.38 -2.04
C THR A 111 21.22 -3.37 -2.93
N LYS A 112 21.97 -2.48 -3.60
CA LYS A 112 21.49 -1.43 -4.52
C LYS A 112 22.46 -1.27 -5.71
N PRO A 113 22.01 -0.70 -6.85
CA PRO A 113 22.87 -0.46 -7.99
C PRO A 113 24.10 0.35 -7.59
N ASP A 114 25.28 -0.13 -7.96
CA ASP A 114 26.58 0.48 -7.65
C ASP A 114 26.81 0.79 -6.14
N GLY A 115 26.15 0.04 -5.25
CA GLY A 115 26.30 0.19 -3.80
C GLY A 115 27.69 -0.17 -3.27
N ALA A 116 27.86 -0.02 -1.95
CA ALA A 116 29.01 -0.55 -1.24
C ALA A 116 29.03 -2.08 -1.30
N ASP A 117 30.21 -2.66 -1.16
CA ASP A 117 30.34 -4.11 -1.08
C ASP A 117 29.82 -4.63 0.26
N GLU A 118 28.71 -5.33 0.17
CA GLU A 118 27.95 -5.88 1.28
C GLU A 118 28.04 -7.40 1.31
N ARG A 119 29.07 -8.03 0.71
CA ARG A 119 29.22 -9.49 0.73
C ARG A 119 29.22 -10.14 2.13
N ASN A 120 29.48 -9.35 3.17
CA ASN A 120 29.43 -9.75 4.59
C ASN A 120 28.07 -9.49 5.27
N SER A 121 27.14 -8.82 4.59
CA SER A 121 25.77 -8.60 5.06
C SER A 121 24.97 -9.91 5.03
N GLN A 122 23.87 -9.95 5.78
CA GLN A 122 23.01 -11.14 5.86
C GLN A 122 22.01 -11.18 4.69
N PHE A 123 22.35 -11.87 3.61
CA PHE A 123 21.39 -12.14 2.53
C PHE A 123 20.49 -13.34 2.84
N SER A 124 19.32 -13.38 2.20
CA SER A 124 18.36 -14.48 2.25
C SER A 124 17.80 -14.69 0.84
N TYR A 125 17.30 -15.89 0.54
CA TYR A 125 16.73 -16.19 -0.77
C TYR A 125 15.47 -15.36 -1.03
N GLY A 126 15.38 -14.75 -2.22
CA GLY A 126 14.36 -13.77 -2.56
C GLY A 126 14.82 -12.32 -2.40
N HIS A 127 15.97 -12.06 -1.74
CA HIS A 127 16.58 -10.73 -1.78
C HIS A 127 17.03 -10.38 -3.20
N LEU A 128 16.91 -9.09 -3.51
CA LEU A 128 17.51 -8.48 -4.67
C LEU A 128 19.00 -8.28 -4.42
N VAL A 129 19.83 -8.85 -5.29
CA VAL A 129 21.29 -8.76 -5.19
C VAL A 129 21.83 -8.09 -6.43
N TYR A 130 22.84 -7.25 -6.28
CA TYR A 130 23.57 -6.64 -7.38
C TYR A 130 25.01 -7.13 -7.38
N LEU A 131 25.55 -7.43 -8.56
CA LEU A 131 26.96 -7.72 -8.74
C LEU A 131 27.61 -6.57 -9.50
N GLY A 132 28.61 -5.93 -8.91
CA GLY A 132 29.47 -4.96 -9.59
C GLY A 132 30.84 -5.59 -9.89
N LEU A 133 31.32 -5.45 -11.11
CA LEU A 133 32.68 -5.83 -11.53
C LEU A 133 33.35 -4.64 -12.18
N GLU A 134 34.61 -4.39 -11.84
CA GLU A 134 35.49 -3.51 -12.59
C GLU A 134 36.41 -4.34 -13.47
N THR A 135 36.64 -3.87 -14.70
CA THR A 135 37.33 -4.61 -15.75
C THR A 135 38.31 -3.71 -16.49
N GLU A 136 39.32 -4.32 -17.09
CA GLU A 136 40.25 -3.67 -18.01
C GLU A 136 40.31 -4.42 -19.34
N GLY A 137 40.55 -3.69 -20.43
CA GLY A 137 40.73 -4.24 -21.77
C GLY A 137 39.46 -4.77 -22.43
N MET A 138 38.29 -4.50 -21.86
CA MET A 138 36.99 -5.03 -22.32
C MET A 138 35.88 -3.97 -22.37
N ASN A 139 36.21 -2.68 -22.29
CA ASN A 139 35.21 -1.62 -22.41
C ASN A 139 34.52 -1.67 -23.78
N GLY A 140 33.18 -1.65 -23.80
CA GLY A 140 32.37 -1.84 -25.01
C GLY A 140 32.04 -3.30 -25.36
N ASP A 141 32.72 -4.29 -24.74
CA ASP A 141 32.44 -5.71 -24.96
C ASP A 141 31.15 -6.14 -24.23
N ALA A 142 30.70 -7.35 -24.55
CA ALA A 142 29.70 -8.08 -23.77
C ALA A 142 30.30 -9.37 -23.21
N VAL A 143 29.96 -9.69 -21.95
CA VAL A 143 30.44 -10.90 -21.25
C VAL A 143 29.28 -11.76 -20.75
N THR A 144 29.58 -13.01 -20.44
CA THR A 144 28.68 -13.90 -19.70
C THR A 144 29.20 -14.09 -18.29
N VAL A 145 28.37 -13.79 -17.29
CA VAL A 145 28.70 -13.99 -15.87
C VAL A 145 27.97 -15.22 -15.36
N GLU A 146 28.71 -16.23 -14.90
CA GLU A 146 28.18 -17.48 -14.38
C GLU A 146 28.31 -17.50 -12.85
N VAL A 147 27.23 -17.86 -12.15
CA VAL A 147 27.17 -17.98 -10.70
C VAL A 147 27.33 -19.43 -10.30
N TYR A 148 28.20 -19.67 -9.33
CA TYR A 148 28.49 -20.99 -8.78
C TYR A 148 28.27 -20.99 -7.27
N ARG A 149 27.78 -22.10 -6.74
CA ARG A 149 27.68 -22.39 -5.32
C ARG A 149 28.87 -23.24 -4.91
N ARG A 150 29.58 -22.80 -3.87
CA ARG A 150 30.70 -23.53 -3.28
C ARG A 150 30.21 -24.77 -2.52
N ILE A 151 30.80 -25.94 -2.76
CA ILE A 151 30.55 -27.17 -2.01
C ILE A 151 31.74 -27.46 -1.07
N PRO A 152 31.60 -27.27 0.27
CA PRO A 152 32.67 -27.57 1.20
C PRO A 152 32.98 -29.06 1.26
N GLY A 153 34.26 -29.38 1.42
CA GLY A 153 34.75 -30.76 1.39
C GLY A 153 34.99 -31.31 -0.02
N GLY A 154 34.64 -30.56 -1.08
CA GLY A 154 35.03 -30.87 -2.45
C GLY A 154 36.48 -30.51 -2.76
N SER A 155 36.99 -31.00 -3.89
CA SER A 155 38.34 -30.79 -4.42
C SER A 155 38.53 -29.42 -5.11
N GLY A 156 37.71 -28.44 -4.75
CA GLY A 156 37.74 -27.07 -5.27
C GLY A 156 36.72 -26.80 -6.39
N THR A 157 37.02 -25.84 -7.26
CA THR A 157 36.04 -25.24 -8.20
C THR A 157 35.50 -26.14 -9.30
N ALA A 158 36.00 -27.38 -9.39
CA ALA A 158 35.52 -28.41 -10.30
C ALA A 158 34.26 -29.12 -9.76
N ASP A 159 34.13 -29.21 -8.43
CA ASP A 159 33.02 -29.87 -7.74
C ASP A 159 31.90 -28.88 -7.38
N ASP A 160 32.17 -27.58 -7.55
CA ASP A 160 31.23 -26.51 -7.22
C ASP A 160 30.04 -26.48 -8.19
N GLN A 161 28.83 -26.33 -7.64
CA GLN A 161 27.60 -26.45 -8.39
C GLN A 161 27.34 -25.20 -9.24
N TYR A 162 27.13 -25.37 -10.54
CA TYR A 162 26.63 -24.29 -11.42
C TYR A 162 25.18 -23.92 -11.04
N ILE A 163 24.92 -22.63 -10.88
CA ILE A 163 23.62 -22.12 -10.44
C ILE A 163 22.93 -21.36 -11.56
N ASP A 164 23.58 -20.37 -12.18
CA ASP A 164 22.94 -19.56 -13.22
C ASP A 164 23.94 -18.83 -14.11
N ALA A 165 23.47 -18.27 -15.23
CA ALA A 165 24.28 -17.45 -16.12
C ALA A 165 23.54 -16.20 -16.63
N TYR A 166 24.24 -15.08 -16.60
CA TYR A 166 23.80 -13.78 -17.08
C TYR A 166 24.57 -13.46 -18.36
N ARG A 167 23.92 -13.73 -19.50
CA ARG A 167 24.51 -13.57 -20.84
C ARG A 167 24.38 -12.12 -21.32
N ASN A 168 25.27 -11.71 -22.22
CA ASN A 168 25.27 -10.39 -22.86
C ASN A 168 25.33 -9.19 -21.88
N ALA A 169 26.05 -9.35 -20.76
CA ALA A 169 26.32 -8.26 -19.84
C ALA A 169 27.32 -7.29 -20.49
N LYS A 170 26.82 -6.11 -20.90
CA LYS A 170 27.61 -5.03 -21.51
C LYS A 170 28.54 -4.40 -20.50
N ILE A 171 29.77 -4.18 -20.92
CA ILE A 171 30.81 -3.46 -20.19
C ILE A 171 30.76 -2.00 -20.64
N ILE A 172 30.47 -1.09 -19.70
CA ILE A 172 30.41 0.35 -19.95
C ILE A 172 31.35 1.02 -18.96
N ASP A 173 32.24 1.86 -19.46
CA ASP A 173 33.28 2.55 -18.70
C ASP A 173 34.13 1.57 -17.87
N GLY A 174 34.37 0.38 -18.41
CA GLY A 174 35.10 -0.69 -17.74
C GLY A 174 34.33 -1.36 -16.61
N GLU A 175 33.02 -1.18 -16.50
CA GLU A 175 32.20 -1.74 -15.42
C GLU A 175 31.09 -2.66 -15.92
N VAL A 176 30.76 -3.65 -15.10
CA VAL A 176 29.60 -4.53 -15.27
C VAL A 176 28.78 -4.48 -14.00
N ASN A 177 27.51 -4.06 -14.10
CA ASN A 177 26.59 -4.10 -12.98
C ASN A 177 25.37 -4.96 -13.33
N ILE A 178 25.21 -6.10 -12.67
CA ILE A 178 24.12 -7.04 -12.92
C ILE A 178 23.14 -6.99 -11.76
N LYS A 179 21.85 -6.79 -12.06
CA LYS A 179 20.75 -6.97 -11.09
C LYS A 179 20.29 -8.42 -11.11
N MET A 180 20.39 -9.09 -9.98
CA MET A 180 20.01 -10.48 -9.76
C MET A 180 18.77 -10.54 -8.86
N GLY A 181 17.59 -10.48 -9.50
CA GLY A 181 16.29 -10.60 -8.84
C GLY A 181 15.78 -12.04 -8.69
N ASN A 182 16.59 -13.03 -9.08
CA ASN A 182 16.18 -14.42 -9.21
C ASN A 182 16.86 -15.35 -8.18
N THR A 183 17.33 -14.83 -7.04
CA THR A 183 17.98 -15.64 -6.00
C THR A 183 17.09 -16.77 -5.46
N TYR A 184 15.76 -16.61 -5.48
CA TYR A 184 14.83 -17.71 -5.18
C TYR A 184 14.95 -18.88 -6.17
N GLN A 185 15.25 -18.63 -7.44
CA GLN A 185 15.48 -19.69 -8.43
C GLN A 185 16.79 -20.43 -8.16
N TRP A 186 17.77 -19.78 -7.54
CA TRP A 186 19.00 -20.44 -7.09
C TRP A 186 18.69 -21.46 -6.00
N TYR A 187 17.80 -21.11 -5.07
CA TYR A 187 17.35 -22.02 -4.01
C TYR A 187 16.70 -23.29 -4.59
N ILE A 188 15.83 -23.16 -5.60
CA ILE A 188 15.16 -24.31 -6.24
C ILE A 188 16.17 -25.29 -6.85
N LYS A 189 17.32 -24.81 -7.34
CA LYS A 189 18.37 -25.64 -7.93
C LYS A 189 19.21 -26.39 -6.87
N ILE A 190 19.05 -26.07 -5.59
CA ILE A 190 19.84 -26.64 -4.50
C ILE A 190 19.03 -27.75 -3.81
N LYS A 191 19.47 -29.01 -3.95
CA LYS A 191 18.79 -30.15 -3.32
C LYS A 191 18.90 -30.16 -1.79
N ASN A 192 20.09 -29.85 -1.27
CA ASN A 192 20.40 -29.88 0.17
C ASN A 192 21.00 -28.53 0.61
N PRO A 193 20.16 -27.53 0.95
CA PRO A 193 20.61 -26.22 1.37
C PRO A 193 21.11 -26.24 2.83
N ARG A 194 22.31 -25.72 3.06
CA ARG A 194 22.93 -25.50 4.37
C ARG A 194 22.40 -24.23 5.02
N PHE A 195 22.65 -24.06 6.32
CA PHE A 195 22.24 -22.85 7.05
C PHE A 195 22.72 -21.54 6.38
N THR A 196 23.91 -21.55 5.78
CA THR A 196 24.41 -20.48 4.93
C THR A 196 25.12 -21.06 3.72
N GLU A 197 24.77 -20.56 2.55
CA GLU A 197 25.36 -20.91 1.26
C GLU A 197 26.33 -19.83 0.80
N GLU A 198 27.40 -20.24 0.14
CA GLU A 198 28.46 -19.38 -0.36
C GLU A 198 28.49 -19.42 -1.89
N PHE A 199 28.40 -18.26 -2.54
CA PHE A 199 28.40 -18.13 -3.99
C PHE A 199 29.56 -17.28 -4.49
N TYR A 200 30.04 -17.56 -5.69
CA TYR A 200 31.05 -16.79 -6.41
C TYR A 200 30.69 -16.74 -7.90
N VAL A 201 31.44 -15.97 -8.69
CA VAL A 201 31.21 -15.89 -10.14
C VAL A 201 32.45 -16.22 -10.98
N LYS A 202 32.22 -16.73 -12.18
CA LYS A 202 33.21 -16.84 -13.26
C LYS A 202 32.73 -16.01 -14.45
N VAL A 203 33.63 -15.31 -15.14
CA VAL A 203 33.28 -14.42 -16.26
C VAL A 203 33.87 -14.97 -17.55
N LYS A 204 33.03 -15.12 -18.59
CA LYS A 204 33.43 -15.53 -19.95
C LYS A 204 33.35 -14.35 -20.90
N ASP A 205 34.34 -14.23 -21.78
CA ASP A 205 34.23 -13.33 -22.93
C ASP A 205 33.34 -13.92 -24.02
N ALA A 206 33.14 -13.17 -25.11
CA ALA A 206 32.33 -13.61 -26.26
C ALA A 206 32.86 -14.89 -26.95
N SER A 207 34.13 -15.24 -26.75
CA SER A 207 34.72 -16.50 -27.26
C SER A 207 34.47 -17.70 -26.35
N GLY A 208 33.87 -17.48 -25.17
CA GLY A 208 33.64 -18.51 -24.16
C GLY A 208 34.82 -18.74 -23.22
N LYS A 209 35.91 -17.97 -23.35
CA LYS A 209 37.10 -18.10 -22.51
C LYS A 209 36.91 -17.39 -21.17
N TYR A 210 37.27 -18.06 -20.08
CA TYR A 210 37.23 -17.47 -18.74
C TYR A 210 38.30 -16.39 -18.56
N ILE A 211 37.87 -15.24 -18.02
CA ILE A 211 38.71 -14.07 -17.74
C ILE A 211 39.28 -14.17 -16.32
N SER A 212 40.57 -13.85 -16.20
CA SER A 212 41.33 -13.89 -14.94
C SER A 212 41.35 -12.52 -14.24
N ASP A 213 41.58 -12.51 -12.92
CA ASP A 213 41.93 -11.29 -12.15
C ASP A 213 43.45 -11.06 -12.06
N GLY A 214 44.23 -11.91 -12.72
CA GLY A 214 45.69 -11.97 -12.62
C GLY A 214 46.19 -13.08 -11.69
N LYS A 215 45.32 -13.64 -10.84
CA LYS A 215 45.63 -14.77 -9.95
C LYS A 215 44.86 -16.01 -10.37
N ASP A 216 43.54 -15.90 -10.47
CA ASP A 216 42.67 -17.00 -10.89
C ASP A 216 41.42 -16.53 -11.66
N LYS A 217 40.51 -17.46 -11.95
CA LYS A 217 39.32 -17.23 -12.80
C LYS A 217 38.02 -17.05 -12.00
N VAL A 218 38.11 -16.90 -10.68
CA VAL A 218 36.99 -16.85 -9.78
C VAL A 218 36.92 -15.51 -9.06
N HIS A 219 35.79 -14.85 -9.23
CA HIS A 219 35.56 -13.48 -8.78
C HIS A 219 34.45 -13.45 -7.71
N ALA A 220 34.36 -12.34 -6.98
CA ALA A 220 33.27 -12.08 -6.03
C ALA A 220 33.10 -13.14 -4.93
N ARG A 221 34.21 -13.66 -4.38
CA ARG A 221 34.20 -14.62 -3.26
C ARG A 221 33.92 -13.92 -1.91
N TYR A 222 33.00 -14.38 -1.07
CA TYR A 222 31.79 -15.11 -1.40
C TYR A 222 30.58 -14.25 -1.03
N LEU A 223 29.50 -14.37 -1.80
CA LEU A 223 28.18 -13.95 -1.36
C LEU A 223 27.62 -14.99 -0.40
N LYS A 224 27.25 -14.56 0.81
CA LYS A 224 26.68 -15.43 1.85
C LYS A 224 25.16 -15.27 1.92
N ILE A 225 24.41 -16.34 1.61
CA ILE A 225 22.94 -16.35 1.66
C ILE A 225 22.49 -17.36 2.71
N LYS A 226 21.68 -16.90 3.68
CA LYS A 226 21.04 -17.79 4.67
C LYS A 226 19.95 -18.62 4.01
N ASN A 227 19.77 -19.86 4.47
CA ASN A 227 18.63 -20.69 4.10
C ASN A 227 17.35 -20.19 4.78
N LYS A 228 16.88 -19.04 4.29
CA LYS A 228 15.66 -18.35 4.67
C LYS A 228 15.10 -17.72 3.41
N ILE A 229 13.79 -17.86 3.18
CA ILE A 229 13.09 -17.25 2.05
C ILE A 229 12.32 -16.03 2.56
N VAL A 230 12.51 -14.87 1.93
CA VAL A 230 11.95 -13.58 2.39
C VAL A 230 10.93 -12.95 1.44
N SER A 231 10.85 -13.39 0.17
CA SER A 231 9.82 -12.98 -0.80
C SER A 231 9.86 -13.85 -2.08
N ARG A 232 8.74 -13.93 -2.84
CA ARG A 232 8.64 -14.61 -4.15
C ARG A 232 8.82 -13.62 -5.33
N ASN A 233 9.89 -12.84 -5.34
CA ASN A 233 10.17 -11.99 -6.50
C ASN A 233 10.82 -12.83 -7.61
N SER A 234 10.19 -12.86 -8.78
CA SER A 234 10.72 -13.48 -10.01
C SER A 234 11.03 -12.40 -11.05
N GLU A 235 11.80 -11.39 -10.69
CA GLU A 235 12.20 -10.36 -11.65
C GLU A 235 13.28 -10.90 -12.58
N THR A 236 13.10 -10.70 -13.89
CA THR A 236 14.09 -11.05 -14.90
C THR A 236 15.37 -10.26 -14.62
N PRO A 237 16.54 -10.91 -14.56
CA PRO A 237 17.79 -10.20 -14.39
C PRO A 237 18.04 -9.19 -15.50
N THR A 238 18.47 -7.99 -15.14
CA THR A 238 18.76 -6.92 -16.09
C THR A 238 20.17 -6.39 -15.89
N ASN A 239 20.82 -6.05 -17.00
CA ASN A 239 22.06 -5.31 -16.96
C ASN A 239 21.75 -3.87 -16.51
N HIS A 240 22.37 -3.46 -15.41
CA HIS A 240 22.17 -2.18 -14.75
C HIS A 240 23.40 -1.29 -14.78
N THR A 241 24.44 -1.60 -15.59
CA THR A 241 25.63 -0.75 -15.71
C THR A 241 25.21 0.69 -15.97
N PRO A 242 25.30 1.58 -14.95
CA PRO A 242 25.05 3.00 -15.17
C PRO A 242 26.20 3.49 -16.04
N ALA A 243 25.94 4.34 -17.03
CA ALA A 243 27.02 5.15 -17.59
C ALA A 243 27.53 6.02 -16.43
N LYS A 244 28.70 5.68 -15.89
CA LYS A 244 29.38 6.52 -14.92
C LYS A 244 30.06 7.62 -15.71
N VAL A 245 29.33 8.71 -15.91
CA VAL A 245 29.98 10.00 -16.10
C VAL A 245 30.72 10.26 -14.79
N ASP A 246 32.00 9.89 -14.74
CA ASP A 246 32.86 10.21 -13.61
C ASP A 246 32.70 11.70 -13.28
N LYS A 247 32.50 11.95 -11.99
CA LYS A 247 32.16 13.25 -11.41
C LYS A 247 33.15 14.34 -11.80
N PRO A 248 32.74 15.57 -11.51
CA PRO A 248 31.81 16.34 -12.30
C PRO A 248 32.54 16.82 -13.57
N GLU A 249 31.87 17.59 -14.42
CA GLU A 249 32.60 18.67 -15.05
C GLU A 249 33.56 19.26 -13.98
N VAL A 250 34.80 19.61 -14.33
CA VAL A 250 35.20 20.94 -13.88
C VAL A 250 34.08 21.79 -14.45
N SER A 251 33.04 22.00 -13.64
CA SER A 251 32.30 23.20 -13.73
C SER A 251 33.47 24.15 -13.55
N PHE A 252 33.93 24.75 -14.65
CA PHE A 252 34.00 26.18 -14.62
C PHE A 252 32.83 26.55 -13.73
N LYS A 253 33.10 27.14 -12.57
CA LYS A 253 32.06 27.98 -12.00
C LYS A 253 31.74 28.95 -13.14
N ARG A 254 30.84 28.56 -14.05
CA ARG A 254 29.73 29.38 -14.37
C ARG A 254 29.14 29.62 -13.00
N PHE A 255 29.59 30.73 -12.43
CA PHE A 255 28.71 31.63 -11.74
C PHE A 255 27.56 31.94 -12.71
N ASP A 256 26.74 30.95 -13.04
CA ASP A 256 25.37 31.19 -13.40
C ASP A 256 24.77 31.58 -12.05
N VAL A 257 24.84 32.89 -11.73
CA VAL A 257 24.14 33.46 -10.58
C VAL A 257 22.64 33.20 -10.73
N CYS A 258 22.17 32.80 -11.92
CA CYS A 258 20.86 32.25 -12.15
C CYS A 258 20.73 30.76 -11.76
N LYS A 259 20.37 30.49 -10.50
CA LYS A 259 20.24 29.15 -9.90
C LYS A 259 19.22 29.12 -8.73
N PHE A 260 18.95 27.93 -8.21
CA PHE A 260 18.35 27.69 -6.89
C PHE A 260 18.96 26.42 -6.28
N ASP A 261 18.91 26.29 -4.95
CA ASP A 261 19.55 25.19 -4.23
C ASP A 261 18.54 24.06 -3.93
N THR A 262 17.32 24.39 -3.49
CA THR A 262 16.26 23.40 -3.22
C THR A 262 14.88 23.90 -3.61
N ILE A 263 14.00 22.97 -4.02
CA ILE A 263 12.55 23.23 -4.12
C ILE A 263 11.86 22.38 -3.06
N ILE A 264 11.08 23.04 -2.21
CA ILE A 264 10.34 22.43 -1.12
C ILE A 264 8.85 22.68 -1.36
N LEU A 265 8.04 21.63 -1.28
CA LEU A 265 6.59 21.76 -1.19
C LEU A 265 6.15 21.43 0.23
N SER A 266 5.23 22.23 0.75
CA SER A 266 4.66 22.04 2.07
C SER A 266 3.14 22.11 2.05
N GLU A 267 2.53 21.28 2.87
CA GLU A 267 1.09 21.24 3.07
C GLU A 267 0.77 20.98 4.55
N MET A 268 -0.37 21.50 5.00
CA MET A 268 -0.88 21.18 6.33
C MET A 268 -1.69 19.88 6.26
N LYS A 269 -1.39 18.95 7.16
CA LYS A 269 -2.23 17.80 7.47
C LYS A 269 -2.62 17.91 8.94
N GLU A 270 -3.90 18.11 9.20
CA GLU A 270 -4.44 18.38 10.54
C GLU A 270 -3.76 19.59 11.20
N LYS A 271 -2.74 19.38 12.05
CA LYS A 271 -1.98 20.42 12.77
C LYS A 271 -0.48 20.38 12.49
N GLU A 272 -0.02 19.49 11.62
CA GLU A 272 1.40 19.35 11.27
C GLU A 272 1.66 19.84 9.85
N THR A 273 2.80 20.53 9.66
CA THR A 273 3.28 20.91 8.33
C THR A 273 4.16 19.80 7.79
N ILE A 274 3.70 19.15 6.72
CA ILE A 274 4.50 18.19 5.97
C ILE A 274 5.37 18.97 5.00
N LYS A 275 6.68 18.73 5.02
CA LYS A 275 7.64 19.32 4.07
C LYS A 275 8.26 18.23 3.20
N SER A 276 8.25 18.46 1.89
CA SER A 276 8.74 17.52 0.89
C SER A 276 9.76 18.20 -0.02
N ILE A 277 11.00 17.71 0.02
CA ILE A 277 12.08 18.18 -0.86
C ILE A 277 11.90 17.48 -2.21
N VAL A 278 11.41 18.22 -3.21
CA VAL A 278 11.22 17.70 -4.58
C VAL A 278 12.46 17.90 -5.45
N PHE A 279 13.31 18.86 -5.10
CA PHE A 279 14.58 19.12 -5.75
C PHE A 279 15.65 19.49 -4.73
N GLU A 280 16.84 18.91 -4.87
CA GLU A 280 18.03 19.28 -4.13
C GLU A 280 19.26 19.30 -5.04
N HIS A 281 19.99 20.40 -5.00
CA HIS A 281 21.24 20.57 -5.72
C HIS A 281 22.20 19.40 -5.47
N GLY A 282 22.76 18.84 -6.54
CA GLY A 282 23.73 17.74 -6.45
C GLY A 282 23.11 16.36 -6.18
N LYS A 283 21.81 16.26 -5.86
CA LYS A 283 21.11 14.99 -5.67
C LYS A 283 20.02 14.73 -6.71
N SER A 284 19.32 15.77 -7.17
CA SER A 284 18.21 15.65 -8.12
C SER A 284 18.65 15.83 -9.58
N LYS A 285 18.10 15.01 -10.49
CA LYS A 285 18.30 15.18 -11.94
C LYS A 285 17.53 16.41 -12.43
N SER A 286 18.19 17.34 -13.09
CA SER A 286 17.64 18.68 -13.40
C SER A 286 16.91 18.82 -14.75
N ALA A 287 16.79 17.74 -15.53
CA ALA A 287 16.31 17.80 -16.91
C ALA A 287 14.86 17.33 -17.11
N THR A 288 14.21 16.80 -16.08
CA THR A 288 12.85 16.23 -16.15
C THR A 288 11.93 16.87 -15.13
N THR A 289 10.70 17.19 -15.53
CA THR A 289 9.64 17.70 -14.65
C THR A 289 9.51 16.83 -13.40
N LEU A 290 9.56 17.48 -12.25
CA LEU A 290 9.44 16.84 -10.95
C LEU A 290 7.97 16.58 -10.65
N ILE A 291 7.66 15.45 -10.02
CA ILE A 291 6.28 15.08 -9.71
C ILE A 291 6.09 15.17 -8.20
N TYR A 292 5.05 15.89 -7.80
CA TYR A 292 4.56 15.93 -6.42
C TYR A 292 3.09 15.50 -6.40
N GLU A 293 2.77 14.43 -5.70
CA GLU A 293 1.39 13.96 -5.54
C GLU A 293 0.83 14.46 -4.21
N THR A 294 -0.47 14.74 -4.16
CA THR A 294 -1.19 15.12 -2.93
C THR A 294 -2.62 14.59 -2.98
N ILE A 295 -3.28 14.63 -1.83
CA ILE A 295 -4.69 14.30 -1.65
C ILE A 295 -5.41 15.59 -1.27
N ALA A 296 -6.50 15.90 -1.97
CA ALA A 296 -7.27 17.11 -1.77
C ALA A 296 -8.78 16.80 -1.68
N PRO A 297 -9.53 17.55 -0.85
CA PRO A 297 -10.98 17.52 -0.87
C PRO A 297 -11.53 18.24 -2.11
N SER A 298 -12.85 18.42 -2.20
CA SER A 298 -13.44 19.27 -3.25
C SER A 298 -13.26 20.76 -2.98
N SER A 299 -12.97 21.14 -1.73
CA SER A 299 -12.67 22.52 -1.30
C SER A 299 -11.17 22.85 -1.44
N ASP A 300 -10.85 24.14 -1.31
CA ASP A 300 -9.45 24.61 -1.36
C ASP A 300 -8.61 24.01 -0.23
N LYS A 301 -7.53 23.34 -0.61
CA LYS A 301 -6.43 22.97 0.28
C LYS A 301 -5.17 23.70 -0.18
N ASN A 302 -4.59 24.51 0.69
CA ASN A 302 -3.39 25.28 0.34
C ASN A 302 -2.13 24.41 0.32
N ILE A 303 -1.31 24.62 -0.71
CA ILE A 303 0.04 24.10 -0.83
C ILE A 303 0.99 25.28 -1.01
N THR A 304 2.10 25.26 -0.30
CA THR A 304 3.15 26.27 -0.41
C THR A 304 4.36 25.65 -1.12
N VAL A 305 4.85 26.32 -2.15
CA VAL A 305 6.11 26.00 -2.82
C VAL A 305 7.15 27.07 -2.50
N GLU A 306 8.35 26.63 -2.12
CA GLU A 306 9.48 27.48 -1.78
C GLU A 306 10.68 27.09 -2.64
N ALA A 307 11.35 28.09 -3.23
CA ALA A 307 12.59 27.90 -3.97
C ALA A 307 13.74 28.57 -3.19
N GLN A 308 14.44 27.79 -2.36
CA GLN A 308 15.54 28.31 -1.54
C GLN A 308 16.78 28.55 -2.39
N GLY A 309 17.47 29.66 -2.13
CA GLY A 309 18.66 30.07 -2.88
C GLY A 309 18.36 30.54 -4.31
N LEU A 310 17.09 30.88 -4.62
CA LEU A 310 16.71 31.40 -5.94
C LEU A 310 17.39 32.74 -6.21
N GLN A 311 18.30 32.74 -7.18
CA GLN A 311 19.03 33.90 -7.67
C GLN A 311 18.90 33.92 -9.20
N ASN A 312 18.84 35.10 -9.83
CA ASN A 312 18.66 35.27 -11.28
C ASN A 312 19.32 36.54 -11.86
N SER A 313 20.13 37.24 -11.06
CA SER A 313 20.72 38.54 -11.39
C SER A 313 21.70 38.53 -12.58
N SER A 314 22.21 37.36 -13.00
CA SER A 314 23.07 37.21 -14.18
C SER A 314 22.61 36.09 -15.11
N CYS A 315 21.36 36.14 -15.56
CA CYS A 315 20.82 35.21 -16.55
C CYS A 315 21.51 35.38 -17.92
N SER A 316 22.04 34.28 -18.48
CA SER A 316 22.77 34.24 -19.76
C SER A 316 21.86 34.04 -20.99
N GLN A 317 20.54 33.91 -20.80
CA GLN A 317 19.56 33.72 -21.88
C GLN A 317 19.16 35.06 -22.52
N LYS A 318 18.79 35.05 -23.82
CA LYS A 318 18.29 36.25 -24.54
C LYS A 318 17.08 36.88 -23.85
N LYS A 319 16.17 36.04 -23.33
CA LYS A 319 15.09 36.43 -22.43
C LYS A 319 15.52 36.04 -21.02
N LYS A 320 15.63 37.02 -20.12
CA LYS A 320 16.10 36.79 -18.75
C LYS A 320 15.04 36.04 -17.94
N HIS A 321 15.44 35.01 -17.20
CA HIS A 321 14.58 34.31 -16.23
C HIS A 321 14.15 35.27 -15.10
N GLU A 322 12.86 35.28 -14.79
CA GLU A 322 12.29 36.09 -13.70
C GLU A 322 12.52 35.43 -12.33
N GLN A 323 12.67 36.24 -11.27
CA GLN A 323 12.78 35.73 -9.89
C GLN A 323 11.38 35.48 -9.33
N LYS A 324 10.63 34.62 -10.03
CA LYS A 324 9.24 34.34 -9.71
C LYS A 324 8.98 32.85 -9.76
N ILE A 325 8.21 32.39 -8.79
CA ILE A 325 7.53 31.11 -8.82
C ILE A 325 6.15 31.38 -9.41
N LYS A 326 5.78 30.64 -10.46
CA LYS A 326 4.45 30.72 -11.09
C LYS A 326 3.75 29.39 -10.91
N ALA A 327 2.50 29.39 -10.45
CA ALA A 327 1.63 28.21 -10.42
C ALA A 327 0.40 28.45 -11.28
N VAL A 328 0.13 27.51 -12.19
CA VAL A 328 -1.02 27.51 -13.08
C VAL A 328 -1.98 26.40 -12.66
N SER A 329 -3.22 26.74 -12.35
CA SER A 329 -4.27 25.78 -12.00
C SER A 329 -4.79 25.04 -13.25
N PRO A 330 -5.53 23.92 -13.10
CA PRO A 330 -6.16 23.21 -14.22
C PRO A 330 -7.06 24.11 -15.07
N GLU A 331 -7.69 25.11 -14.46
CA GLU A 331 -8.57 26.09 -15.10
C GLU A 331 -7.80 27.25 -15.77
N GLY A 332 -6.46 27.24 -15.71
CA GLY A 332 -5.60 28.26 -16.29
C GLY A 332 -5.35 29.48 -15.40
N LYS A 333 -5.79 29.47 -14.14
CA LYS A 333 -5.54 30.59 -13.20
C LYS A 333 -4.07 30.64 -12.81
N LEU A 334 -3.43 31.78 -13.03
CA LEU A 334 -2.02 32.04 -12.69
C LEU A 334 -1.92 32.69 -11.30
N ASN A 335 -1.08 32.13 -10.43
CA ASN A 335 -0.61 32.78 -9.21
C ASN A 335 0.92 32.93 -9.28
N GLU A 336 1.46 34.04 -8.80
CA GLU A 336 2.91 34.29 -8.81
C GLU A 336 3.43 34.97 -7.54
N SER A 337 4.65 34.64 -7.14
CA SER A 337 5.34 35.23 -5.98
C SER A 337 6.86 35.09 -6.15
N THR A 338 7.65 35.89 -5.42
CA THR A 338 9.12 36.00 -5.62
C THR A 338 9.97 35.06 -4.75
N ALA A 339 9.44 34.53 -3.65
CA ALA A 339 10.20 33.68 -2.72
C ALA A 339 9.46 32.39 -2.33
N ALA A 340 8.21 32.53 -1.91
CA ALA A 340 7.32 31.43 -1.58
C ALA A 340 5.94 31.70 -2.17
N LEU A 341 5.34 30.70 -2.79
CA LEU A 341 4.01 30.80 -3.38
C LEU A 341 3.06 29.80 -2.71
N THR A 342 2.02 30.31 -2.06
CA THR A 342 0.90 29.51 -1.59
C THR A 342 -0.22 29.58 -2.60
N PHE A 343 -0.73 28.41 -3.01
CA PHE A 343 -1.84 28.32 -3.94
C PHE A 343 -2.79 27.19 -3.53
N PRO A 344 -4.09 27.33 -3.79
CA PRO A 344 -5.06 26.29 -3.46
C PRO A 344 -5.05 25.17 -4.49
N VAL A 345 -5.22 23.93 -4.01
CA VAL A 345 -5.50 22.75 -4.82
C VAL A 345 -6.82 22.11 -4.42
N ARG A 346 -7.49 21.49 -5.39
CA ARG A 346 -8.77 20.76 -5.23
C ARG A 346 -8.72 19.47 -6.03
N SER A 347 -9.47 18.47 -5.60
CA SER A 347 -9.66 17.25 -6.40
C SER A 347 -10.66 17.44 -7.54
N THR A 348 -10.66 16.49 -8.47
CA THR A 348 -11.65 16.36 -9.55
C THR A 348 -13.02 15.85 -9.05
N LEU A 349 -13.10 15.40 -7.80
CA LEU A 349 -14.33 14.87 -7.21
C LEU A 349 -15.12 16.00 -6.54
N SER A 350 -16.29 16.32 -7.11
CA SER A 350 -17.20 17.33 -6.55
C SER A 350 -17.85 16.86 -5.23
N SER A 351 -18.13 17.82 -4.34
CA SER A 351 -18.96 17.59 -3.16
C SER A 351 -20.41 17.26 -3.49
N LEU A 352 -20.89 17.65 -4.67
CA LEU A 352 -22.27 17.39 -5.13
C LEU A 352 -22.41 16.03 -5.83
N ASN A 353 -21.34 15.24 -5.91
CA ASN A 353 -21.37 13.96 -6.59
C ASN A 353 -22.18 12.93 -5.78
N THR A 354 -23.30 12.46 -6.32
CA THR A 354 -24.17 11.50 -5.63
C THR A 354 -23.73 10.04 -5.82
N SER A 355 -22.81 9.76 -6.73
CA SER A 355 -22.28 8.41 -6.98
C SER A 355 -20.83 8.50 -7.49
N PRO A 356 -19.82 8.43 -6.61
CA PRO A 356 -18.42 8.62 -6.98
C PRO A 356 -17.75 7.36 -7.55
N ILE A 357 -18.51 6.40 -8.11
CA ILE A 357 -18.01 5.10 -8.59
C ILE A 357 -16.85 5.25 -9.60
N GLN A 358 -16.81 6.33 -10.36
CA GLN A 358 -15.70 6.64 -11.25
C GLN A 358 -14.35 6.76 -10.54
N TYR A 359 -14.34 6.97 -9.23
CA TYR A 359 -13.17 7.03 -8.36
C TYR A 359 -13.03 5.80 -7.46
N ILE A 360 -13.63 4.66 -7.85
CA ILE A 360 -13.48 3.39 -7.14
C ILE A 360 -12.00 3.02 -6.93
N TRP A 361 -11.15 3.36 -7.89
CA TRP A 361 -9.70 3.36 -7.70
C TRP A 361 -9.24 4.81 -7.54
N PRO A 362 -8.89 5.29 -6.34
CA PRO A 362 -8.71 6.73 -6.10
C PRO A 362 -7.70 7.45 -7.02
N LYS A 363 -6.67 6.75 -7.54
CA LYS A 363 -5.69 7.30 -8.50
C LYS A 363 -6.17 7.33 -9.97
N PHE A 364 -7.26 6.64 -10.28
CA PHE A 364 -7.68 6.38 -11.65
C PHE A 364 -9.19 6.60 -11.81
N ASN A 365 -9.55 7.48 -12.74
CA ASN A 365 -10.94 7.66 -13.11
C ASN A 365 -11.36 6.56 -14.09
N VAL A 366 -12.12 5.58 -13.63
CA VAL A 366 -12.47 4.39 -14.43
C VAL A 366 -13.38 4.72 -15.62
N LEU A 367 -14.21 5.76 -15.52
CA LEU A 367 -15.10 6.16 -16.63
C LEU A 367 -14.34 6.90 -17.74
N LYS A 368 -13.28 7.62 -17.39
CA LYS A 368 -12.43 8.37 -18.34
C LYS A 368 -11.16 7.63 -18.74
N ALA A 369 -10.92 6.45 -18.18
CA ALA A 369 -9.72 5.62 -18.39
C ALA A 369 -8.38 6.39 -18.24
N GLN A 370 -8.31 7.33 -17.28
CA GLN A 370 -7.13 8.18 -17.07
C GLN A 370 -6.87 8.44 -15.58
N GLU A 371 -5.73 9.04 -15.24
CA GLU A 371 -5.47 9.49 -13.86
C GLU A 371 -6.57 10.44 -13.37
N SER A 372 -6.99 10.26 -12.11
CA SER A 372 -8.04 11.07 -11.49
C SER A 372 -7.55 12.44 -10.98
N ALA A 373 -6.24 12.72 -11.05
CA ALA A 373 -5.66 13.93 -10.47
C ALA A 373 -5.99 15.19 -11.27
N ASN A 374 -6.25 16.29 -10.54
CA ASN A 374 -6.08 17.63 -11.10
C ASN A 374 -4.60 17.98 -11.19
N LEU A 375 -4.20 18.63 -12.28
CA LEU A 375 -2.82 18.94 -12.60
C LEU A 375 -2.54 20.43 -12.42
N TYR A 376 -1.67 20.76 -11.46
CA TYR A 376 -1.17 22.12 -11.24
C TYR A 376 0.28 22.21 -11.71
N LYS A 377 0.55 23.16 -12.59
CA LYS A 377 1.87 23.32 -13.22
C LYS A 377 2.63 24.43 -12.52
N ILE A 378 3.79 24.11 -11.95
CA ILE A 378 4.65 25.08 -11.29
C ILE A 378 5.89 25.33 -12.15
N TYR A 379 6.19 26.61 -12.37
CA TYR A 379 7.30 27.09 -13.16
C TYR A 379 8.28 27.83 -12.25
N ILE A 380 9.47 27.26 -12.11
CA ILE A 380 10.61 27.79 -11.35
C ILE A 380 11.83 27.57 -12.22
N HIS A 381 12.30 28.63 -12.88
CA HIS A 381 13.31 28.53 -13.92
C HIS A 381 14.61 29.21 -13.54
N SER A 382 15.70 28.58 -13.92
CA SER A 382 17.03 29.16 -13.82
C SER A 382 17.90 28.71 -14.98
N CYS A 383 18.98 29.44 -15.27
CA CYS A 383 19.93 29.00 -16.29
C CYS A 383 20.55 27.65 -15.94
N ARG A 384 20.80 27.43 -14.64
CA ARG A 384 21.41 26.20 -14.14
C ARG A 384 20.46 25.01 -14.16
N TYR A 385 19.18 25.24 -13.82
CA TYR A 385 18.16 24.20 -13.64
C TYR A 385 16.84 24.61 -14.29
N PHE A 386 16.27 23.72 -15.09
CA PHE A 386 15.03 23.94 -15.84
C PHE A 386 15.08 25.23 -16.69
N PRO A 387 16.02 25.36 -17.64
CA PRO A 387 16.22 26.61 -18.39
C PRO A 387 15.09 26.95 -19.37
N ASN A 388 14.26 25.96 -19.75
CA ASN A 388 13.17 26.14 -20.69
C ASN A 388 11.88 26.55 -19.95
N GLU A 389 11.49 27.83 -20.07
CA GLU A 389 10.27 28.39 -19.46
C GLU A 389 8.97 27.79 -20.03
N ALA A 390 9.00 27.13 -21.18
CA ALA A 390 7.82 26.50 -21.77
C ALA A 390 7.47 25.15 -21.14
N LYS A 391 8.34 24.59 -20.30
CA LYS A 391 8.12 23.31 -19.60
C LYS A 391 7.97 23.55 -18.12
N GLU A 392 6.98 22.93 -17.49
CA GLU A 392 6.80 23.02 -16.05
C GLU A 392 7.96 22.36 -15.28
N THR A 393 8.37 23.00 -14.19
CA THR A 393 9.43 22.53 -13.28
C THR A 393 8.89 21.45 -12.34
N VAL A 394 7.72 21.69 -11.74
CA VAL A 394 7.03 20.73 -10.87
C VAL A 394 5.59 20.56 -11.36
N LEU A 395 5.17 19.30 -11.51
CA LEU A 395 3.78 18.93 -11.75
C LEU A 395 3.19 18.43 -10.44
N VAL A 396 2.26 19.22 -9.87
CA VAL A 396 1.51 18.84 -8.68
C VAL A 396 0.23 18.11 -9.11
N LYS A 397 0.08 16.86 -8.67
CA LYS A 397 -1.07 16.00 -8.94
C LYS A 397 -1.96 15.90 -7.70
N ALA A 398 -3.15 16.49 -7.75
CA ALA A 398 -4.11 16.48 -6.64
C ALA A 398 -5.19 15.41 -6.86
N TYR A 399 -5.09 14.30 -6.11
CA TYR A 399 -6.03 13.18 -6.13
C TYR A 399 -7.20 13.39 -5.14
N PRO A 400 -8.36 12.75 -5.36
CA PRO A 400 -9.49 12.82 -4.44
C PRO A 400 -9.22 12.16 -3.08
N ASP A 401 -9.75 12.75 -2.02
CA ASP A 401 -9.69 12.27 -0.63
C ASP A 401 -10.77 11.22 -0.32
N ILE A 402 -10.97 10.28 -1.24
CA ILE A 402 -12.00 9.25 -1.14
C ILE A 402 -11.46 7.97 -0.50
N LYS A 403 -12.22 7.45 0.47
CA LYS A 403 -12.04 6.13 1.05
C LYS A 403 -13.21 5.24 0.69
N TRP A 404 -12.91 4.06 0.16
CA TRP A 404 -13.89 3.02 -0.11
C TRP A 404 -13.84 1.92 0.95
N GLU A 405 -15.00 1.33 1.20
CA GLU A 405 -15.20 0.16 2.05
C GLU A 405 -16.19 -0.80 1.37
N LEU A 406 -15.73 -2.03 1.12
CA LEU A 406 -16.56 -3.14 0.67
C LEU A 406 -16.76 -4.08 1.84
N LYS A 407 -18.01 -4.26 2.26
CA LYS A 407 -18.41 -5.16 3.33
C LYS A 407 -19.25 -6.29 2.77
N PHE A 408 -18.79 -7.51 2.99
CA PHE A 408 -19.52 -8.75 2.76
C PHE A 408 -19.94 -9.33 4.12
N GLU A 409 -21.21 -9.62 4.29
CA GLU A 409 -21.76 -10.25 5.48
C GLU A 409 -22.54 -11.50 5.11
N PHE A 410 -22.43 -12.53 5.93
CA PHE A 410 -23.29 -13.71 5.85
C PHE A 410 -23.61 -14.23 7.24
N GLY A 411 -24.85 -14.65 7.44
CA GLY A 411 -25.36 -15.09 8.74
C GLY A 411 -26.78 -15.61 8.63
N SER A 412 -27.41 -15.90 9.77
CA SER A 412 -28.81 -16.30 9.82
C SER A 412 -29.51 -15.58 10.95
N ASP A 413 -30.68 -15.02 10.66
CA ASP A 413 -31.55 -14.42 11.68
C ASP A 413 -32.28 -15.48 12.54
N LEU A 414 -32.20 -16.76 12.14
CA LEU A 414 -32.76 -17.86 12.90
C LEU A 414 -31.85 -18.26 14.06
N ALA A 415 -32.46 -18.63 15.17
CA ALA A 415 -31.75 -19.31 16.23
C ALA A 415 -31.16 -20.63 15.70
N MET A 416 -29.91 -20.91 16.06
CA MET A 416 -29.29 -22.21 15.88
C MET A 416 -30.05 -23.26 16.68
N GLU A 417 -30.35 -22.97 17.96
CA GLU A 417 -31.16 -23.81 18.83
C GLU A 417 -32.13 -22.97 19.64
N GLU A 418 -33.33 -23.51 19.87
CA GLU A 418 -34.25 -23.03 20.88
C GLU A 418 -34.83 -24.20 21.66
N ARG A 419 -34.78 -24.11 22.99
CA ARG A 419 -35.38 -25.08 23.91
C ARG A 419 -36.18 -24.32 24.96
N TYR A 420 -37.30 -24.88 25.38
CA TYR A 420 -38.10 -24.35 26.49
C TYR A 420 -38.48 -25.47 27.45
N LYS A 421 -38.71 -25.14 28.73
CA LYS A 421 -39.09 -26.12 29.78
C LYS A 421 -39.98 -25.47 30.83
N ASN A 422 -40.88 -26.27 31.43
CA ASN A 422 -41.81 -25.88 32.50
C ASN A 422 -42.71 -24.67 32.18
N MET A 423 -42.92 -24.34 30.89
CA MET A 423 -43.86 -23.30 30.48
C MET A 423 -45.30 -23.81 30.56
N ALA A 424 -46.22 -22.96 31.02
CA ALA A 424 -47.64 -23.26 31.03
C ALA A 424 -48.18 -23.46 29.59
N PRO A 425 -49.11 -24.40 29.36
CA PRO A 425 -49.78 -24.55 28.07
C PRO A 425 -50.49 -23.24 27.68
N GLY A 426 -50.17 -22.68 26.51
CA GLY A 426 -50.70 -21.40 26.08
C GLY A 426 -50.11 -20.88 24.76
N ALA A 427 -50.44 -19.65 24.39
CA ALA A 427 -49.96 -19.03 23.15
C ALA A 427 -48.42 -18.94 23.10
N GLN A 428 -47.78 -18.64 24.24
CA GLN A 428 -46.33 -18.56 24.35
C GLN A 428 -45.63 -19.92 24.20
N SER A 429 -46.08 -20.96 24.91
CA SER A 429 -45.55 -22.33 24.76
C SER A 429 -45.68 -22.85 23.32
N LYS A 430 -46.82 -22.59 22.65
CA LYS A 430 -47.02 -22.92 21.23
C LYS A 430 -46.06 -22.16 20.31
N ALA A 431 -45.77 -20.89 20.60
CA ALA A 431 -44.82 -20.08 19.84
C ALA A 431 -43.38 -20.62 19.98
N HIS A 432 -42.94 -20.92 21.20
CA HIS A 432 -41.61 -21.51 21.46
C HIS A 432 -41.46 -22.90 20.83
N TYR A 433 -42.52 -23.73 20.85
CA TYR A 433 -42.52 -25.01 20.15
C TYR A 433 -42.34 -24.87 18.64
N LYS A 434 -43.12 -23.98 18.00
CA LYS A 434 -42.98 -23.71 16.56
C LYS A 434 -41.60 -23.16 16.20
N SER A 435 -41.06 -22.27 17.04
CA SER A 435 -39.72 -21.69 16.84
C SER A 435 -38.61 -22.74 17.01
N GLY A 436 -38.71 -23.61 18.01
CA GLY A 436 -37.81 -24.76 18.18
C GLY A 436 -37.85 -25.73 17.01
N GLN A 437 -39.05 -26.05 16.48
CA GLN A 437 -39.20 -26.85 15.26
C GLN A 437 -38.57 -26.17 14.04
N LYS A 438 -38.79 -24.86 13.85
CA LYS A 438 -38.19 -24.09 12.75
C LYS A 438 -36.66 -24.10 12.83
N SER A 439 -36.10 -23.90 14.03
CA SER A 439 -34.65 -23.96 14.28
C SER A 439 -34.08 -25.36 13.99
N GLY A 440 -34.77 -26.41 14.42
CA GLY A 440 -34.41 -27.80 14.14
C GLY A 440 -34.45 -28.16 12.65
N GLN A 441 -35.51 -27.76 11.95
CA GLN A 441 -35.62 -27.95 10.50
C GLN A 441 -34.57 -27.15 9.73
N ASN A 442 -34.29 -25.89 10.12
CA ASN A 442 -33.26 -25.09 9.49
C ASN A 442 -31.88 -25.71 9.67
N ARG A 443 -31.57 -26.19 10.89
CA ARG A 443 -30.34 -26.93 11.18
C ARG A 443 -30.23 -28.20 10.33
N TYR A 444 -31.31 -28.98 10.22
CA TYR A 444 -31.34 -30.19 9.38
C TYR A 444 -31.13 -29.85 7.91
N ARG A 445 -31.81 -28.83 7.36
CA ARG A 445 -31.64 -28.39 5.97
C ARG A 445 -30.24 -27.86 5.71
N LEU A 446 -29.66 -27.11 6.67
CA LEU A 446 -28.28 -26.64 6.64
C LEU A 446 -27.30 -27.82 6.56
N SER A 447 -27.47 -28.83 7.41
CA SER A 447 -26.56 -29.99 7.49
C SER A 447 -26.72 -31.00 6.35
N THR A 448 -27.90 -31.11 5.73
CA THR A 448 -28.19 -32.14 4.71
C THR A 448 -28.21 -31.62 3.27
N SER A 449 -28.67 -30.40 3.05
CA SER A 449 -28.96 -29.87 1.70
C SER A 449 -28.31 -28.52 1.40
N GLY A 450 -27.77 -27.86 2.43
CA GLY A 450 -27.25 -26.50 2.37
C GLY A 450 -28.27 -25.41 2.03
N LYS A 451 -29.57 -25.74 2.04
CA LYS A 451 -30.69 -24.81 1.78
C LYS A 451 -31.24 -24.23 3.09
N SER A 452 -30.43 -23.42 3.77
CA SER A 452 -30.80 -22.74 5.02
C SER A 452 -31.25 -21.29 4.76
N GLU A 453 -32.06 -20.71 5.65
CA GLU A 453 -32.38 -19.28 5.67
C GLU A 453 -31.13 -18.48 6.10
N VAL A 454 -30.12 -18.42 5.23
CA VAL A 454 -28.90 -17.62 5.38
C VAL A 454 -29.09 -16.35 4.58
N PHE A 455 -28.80 -15.20 5.18
CA PHE A 455 -28.75 -13.94 4.45
C PHE A 455 -27.33 -13.67 3.97
N PHE A 456 -27.25 -13.00 2.83
CA PHE A 456 -26.02 -12.41 2.30
C PHE A 456 -26.25 -10.91 2.19
N GLY A 457 -25.30 -10.14 2.72
CA GLY A 457 -25.25 -8.69 2.59
C GLY A 457 -24.00 -8.32 1.83
N LEU A 458 -24.16 -7.56 0.74
CA LEU A 458 -23.06 -6.84 0.12
C LEU A 458 -23.32 -5.36 0.28
N ASN A 459 -22.34 -4.63 0.78
CA ASN A 459 -22.41 -3.20 0.98
C ASN A 459 -21.13 -2.56 0.49
N LEU A 460 -21.24 -1.58 -0.40
CA LEU A 460 -20.15 -0.76 -0.88
C LEU A 460 -20.41 0.68 -0.42
N LYS A 461 -19.48 1.20 0.37
CA LYS A 461 -19.52 2.54 0.95
C LYS A 461 -18.33 3.36 0.51
N ALA A 462 -18.56 4.63 0.17
CA ALA A 462 -17.53 5.63 -0.05
C ALA A 462 -17.74 6.82 0.89
N VAL A 463 -16.64 7.33 1.42
CA VAL A 463 -16.60 8.55 2.24
C VAL A 463 -15.53 9.48 1.66
N TRP A 464 -15.87 10.75 1.39
CA TRP A 464 -14.95 11.74 0.82
C TRP A 464 -15.25 13.15 1.31
N ASN A 465 -14.47 14.12 0.81
CA ASN A 465 -14.60 15.54 1.13
C ASN A 465 -14.51 15.80 2.64
N ASN A 466 -13.39 15.39 3.25
CA ASN A 466 -13.12 15.45 4.68
C ASN A 466 -14.18 14.75 5.54
N LYS A 467 -14.77 13.66 5.03
CA LYS A 467 -15.82 12.87 5.68
C LYS A 467 -17.19 13.54 5.78
N HIS A 468 -17.44 14.61 5.01
CA HIS A 468 -18.74 15.27 4.96
C HIS A 468 -19.70 14.67 3.94
N GLN A 469 -19.20 13.84 3.02
CA GLN A 469 -20.01 13.20 2.00
C GLN A 469 -19.87 11.69 2.07
N GLU A 470 -20.99 11.01 1.84
CA GLU A 470 -21.10 9.57 1.92
C GLU A 470 -21.97 9.05 0.77
N TYR A 471 -21.55 7.92 0.21
CA TYR A 471 -22.30 7.14 -0.75
C TYR A 471 -22.33 5.71 -0.23
N GLU A 472 -23.50 5.10 -0.18
CA GLU A 472 -23.67 3.72 0.26
C GLU A 472 -24.63 3.04 -0.70
N VAL A 473 -24.17 1.94 -1.29
CA VAL A 473 -25.01 1.04 -2.08
C VAL A 473 -24.89 -0.35 -1.50
N GLY A 474 -26.02 -0.92 -1.13
CA GLY A 474 -26.06 -2.25 -0.56
C GLY A 474 -27.32 -2.96 -0.97
N ASP A 475 -27.16 -4.22 -1.32
CA ASP A 475 -28.25 -5.10 -1.70
C ASP A 475 -28.27 -6.29 -0.73
N LYS A 476 -29.39 -6.46 -0.02
CA LYS A 476 -29.68 -7.71 0.68
C LYS A 476 -30.32 -8.66 -0.32
N TYR A 477 -29.52 -9.43 -1.04
CA TYR A 477 -30.04 -10.50 -1.88
C TYR A 477 -29.52 -11.87 -1.48
N VAL A 478 -30.49 -12.76 -1.37
CA VAL A 478 -30.33 -14.20 -1.18
C VAL A 478 -30.08 -14.81 -2.55
N ASN A 479 -28.88 -15.31 -2.80
CA ASN A 479 -28.69 -16.70 -3.22
C ASN A 479 -27.23 -17.02 -3.58
N VAL A 480 -26.84 -18.21 -3.10
CA VAL A 480 -25.66 -19.01 -3.44
C VAL A 480 -24.33 -18.54 -2.85
N ILE A 481 -23.91 -19.22 -1.77
CA ILE A 481 -22.60 -19.89 -1.73
C ILE A 481 -22.71 -21.17 -0.86
N ARG A 482 -22.58 -22.36 -1.48
CA ARG A 482 -22.55 -23.66 -0.75
C ARG A 482 -21.27 -23.86 0.09
N ASN A 483 -20.18 -23.17 -0.27
CA ASN A 483 -18.85 -23.37 0.34
C ASN A 483 -18.70 -22.78 1.75
N PHE A 484 -19.55 -21.83 2.17
CA PHE A 484 -19.47 -21.21 3.51
C PHE A 484 -20.27 -21.96 4.58
N LEU A 485 -21.08 -22.94 4.20
CA LEU A 485 -21.95 -23.70 5.12
C LEU A 485 -21.15 -24.65 6.02
N GLY A 486 -20.01 -25.15 5.54
CA GLY A 486 -19.10 -25.97 6.33
C GLY A 486 -18.45 -25.23 7.51
N VAL A 487 -18.42 -23.89 7.48
CA VAL A 487 -17.88 -23.07 8.59
C VAL A 487 -18.84 -23.07 9.77
N PHE A 488 -20.16 -22.99 9.54
CA PHE A 488 -21.16 -23.06 10.62
C PHE A 488 -21.15 -24.41 11.36
N VAL A 489 -20.91 -25.50 10.64
CA VAL A 489 -20.78 -26.84 11.23
C VAL A 489 -19.53 -26.91 12.12
N LYS A 490 -18.39 -26.41 11.65
CA LYS A 490 -17.13 -26.38 12.43
C LYS A 490 -17.20 -25.48 13.67
N ILE A 491 -17.87 -24.32 13.57
CA ILE A 491 -18.06 -23.43 14.75
C ILE A 491 -18.92 -24.13 15.80
N LYS A 492 -19.97 -24.84 15.37
CA LYS A 492 -20.77 -25.66 16.28
C LYS A 492 -19.94 -26.77 16.92
N GLU A 493 -19.19 -27.54 16.14
CA GLU A 493 -18.30 -28.60 16.64
C GLU A 493 -17.31 -28.05 17.67
N TRP A 494 -16.74 -26.87 17.40
CA TRP A 494 -15.84 -26.18 18.34
C TRP A 494 -16.57 -25.74 19.63
N ILE A 495 -17.78 -25.20 19.55
CA ILE A 495 -18.59 -24.87 20.75
C ILE A 495 -18.89 -26.13 21.56
N ASP A 496 -19.26 -27.23 20.90
CA ASP A 496 -19.53 -28.53 21.53
C ASP A 496 -18.24 -29.14 22.12
N GLU A 497 -17.07 -28.90 21.53
CA GLU A 497 -15.77 -29.33 22.07
C GLU A 497 -15.33 -28.49 23.28
N ALA A 498 -15.37 -27.15 23.16
CA ALA A 498 -14.98 -26.20 24.20
C ALA A 498 -15.89 -26.26 25.44
N SER A 499 -17.13 -26.72 25.28
CA SER A 499 -18.09 -26.94 26.37
C SER A 499 -18.09 -28.38 26.92
N HIS A 500 -17.16 -29.23 26.48
CA HIS A 500 -17.07 -30.66 26.85
C HIS A 500 -18.34 -31.47 26.53
N VAL A 501 -19.04 -31.13 25.45
CA VAL A 501 -20.27 -31.80 25.02
C VAL A 501 -20.02 -33.08 24.21
N ASN A 502 -18.92 -33.18 23.47
CA ASN A 502 -18.56 -34.33 22.61
C ASN A 502 -18.51 -35.72 23.29
N LYS A 503 -18.68 -35.82 24.61
CA LYS A 503 -18.75 -37.08 25.37
C LYS A 503 -20.17 -37.61 25.64
N THR A 504 -21.25 -36.90 25.27
CA THR A 504 -22.63 -37.41 25.40
C THR A 504 -23.53 -37.00 24.22
N LYS A 505 -24.70 -37.66 24.05
CA LYS A 505 -25.65 -37.42 22.94
C LYS A 505 -26.47 -36.11 23.04
N ASP A 506 -26.34 -35.34 24.12
CA ASP A 506 -27.17 -34.16 24.40
C ASP A 506 -26.45 -32.84 24.05
N THR A 507 -27.17 -31.85 23.50
CA THR A 507 -26.61 -30.53 23.15
C THR A 507 -26.36 -29.64 24.38
N VAL A 508 -25.52 -28.59 24.24
CA VAL A 508 -25.26 -27.56 25.29
C VAL A 508 -26.58 -27.02 25.87
N ALA A 509 -27.52 -26.64 25.02
CA ALA A 509 -28.83 -26.10 25.43
C ALA A 509 -29.64 -27.12 26.23
N GLN A 510 -29.60 -28.40 25.84
CA GLN A 510 -30.36 -29.48 26.47
C GLN A 510 -29.83 -29.82 27.87
N ARG A 511 -28.51 -29.75 28.10
CA ARG A 511 -27.92 -29.92 29.44
C ARG A 511 -28.21 -28.74 30.36
N LEU A 512 -28.05 -27.51 29.86
CA LEU A 512 -28.31 -26.32 30.66
C LEU A 512 -29.79 -26.25 31.09
N ILE A 513 -30.72 -26.62 30.21
CA ILE A 513 -32.15 -26.60 30.51
C ILE A 513 -32.62 -27.84 31.31
N SER A 514 -31.96 -28.99 31.18
CA SER A 514 -32.33 -30.21 31.92
C SER A 514 -32.06 -30.07 33.43
N GLY A 515 -30.99 -29.37 33.81
CA GLY A 515 -30.64 -29.06 35.21
C GLY A 515 -31.62 -28.10 35.90
N ILE A 516 -32.38 -27.31 35.15
CA ILE A 516 -33.34 -26.35 35.69
C ILE A 516 -34.64 -27.08 36.06
N LYS A 517 -34.96 -27.12 37.36
CA LYS A 517 -36.20 -27.74 37.89
C LYS A 517 -37.21 -26.66 38.26
N ARG A 518 -38.48 -26.82 37.83
CA ARG A 518 -39.65 -26.00 38.23
C ARG A 518 -39.71 -24.54 37.75
N VAL A 519 -38.72 -24.06 36.99
CA VAL A 519 -38.69 -22.68 36.45
C VAL A 519 -39.09 -22.67 34.96
N PRO A 520 -40.07 -21.83 34.52
CA PRO A 520 -40.39 -21.64 33.10
C PRO A 520 -39.28 -20.84 32.41
N VAL A 521 -38.47 -21.53 31.61
CA VAL A 521 -37.31 -20.95 30.94
C VAL A 521 -37.24 -21.31 29.47
N THR A 522 -36.72 -20.38 28.67
CA THR A 522 -36.33 -20.62 27.28
C THR A 522 -34.85 -20.31 27.10
N LEU A 523 -34.13 -21.17 26.40
CA LEU A 523 -32.74 -20.94 25.98
C LEU A 523 -32.67 -20.87 24.46
N LYS A 524 -32.08 -19.80 23.94
CA LYS A 524 -31.82 -19.58 22.51
C LYS A 524 -30.33 -19.40 22.27
N PHE A 525 -29.82 -20.07 21.25
CA PHE A 525 -28.46 -19.89 20.73
C PHE A 525 -28.54 -19.44 19.28
N TYR A 526 -27.75 -18.44 18.89
CA TYR A 526 -27.77 -17.85 17.55
C TYR A 526 -26.56 -18.27 16.71
N TYR A 527 -26.72 -18.30 15.39
CA TYR A 527 -25.59 -18.41 14.48
C TYR A 527 -24.77 -17.12 14.49
N PRO A 528 -23.43 -17.22 14.32
CA PRO A 528 -22.63 -16.03 14.17
C PRO A 528 -22.90 -15.34 12.83
N THR A 529 -22.94 -14.00 12.81
CA THR A 529 -22.84 -13.25 11.55
C THR A 529 -21.37 -13.01 11.26
N MET A 530 -20.91 -13.59 10.16
CA MET A 530 -19.54 -13.43 9.68
C MET A 530 -19.48 -12.24 8.73
N SER A 531 -18.45 -11.41 8.86
CA SER A 531 -18.22 -10.26 8.00
C SER A 531 -16.79 -10.20 7.50
N VAL A 532 -16.61 -9.94 6.21
CA VAL A 532 -15.33 -9.61 5.59
C VAL A 532 -15.46 -8.20 5.05
N SER A 533 -14.63 -7.27 5.52
CA SER A 533 -14.65 -5.88 5.07
C SER A 533 -13.28 -5.49 4.54
N GLY A 534 -13.20 -5.07 3.28
CA GLY A 534 -11.99 -4.49 2.69
C GLY A 534 -12.17 -2.98 2.57
N SER A 535 -11.18 -2.19 2.96
CA SER A 535 -11.17 -0.75 2.71
C SER A 535 -9.91 -0.33 1.97
N TRP A 536 -10.00 0.70 1.13
CA TRP A 536 -8.83 1.26 0.44
C TRP A 536 -8.96 2.77 0.23
N TRP A 537 -7.83 3.47 0.30
CA TRP A 537 -7.72 4.93 0.20
C TRP A 537 -6.30 5.33 -0.24
N LEU A 538 -6.07 6.62 -0.48
CA LEU A 538 -4.71 7.14 -0.70
C LEU A 538 -4.15 7.73 0.58
N GLU A 539 -2.87 7.52 0.82
CA GLU A 539 -2.14 8.18 1.87
C GLU A 539 -0.75 8.63 1.40
N ARG A 540 -0.20 9.66 2.04
CA ARG A 540 1.18 10.10 1.83
C ARG A 540 2.14 8.93 2.02
N SER A 541 3.02 8.70 1.04
CA SER A 541 4.01 7.63 1.12
C SER A 541 5.02 7.89 2.24
N LYS A 542 5.34 6.85 3.03
CA LYS A 542 6.34 6.92 4.11
C LYS A 542 7.78 6.86 3.58
N THR A 543 7.99 6.26 2.41
CA THR A 543 9.32 6.09 1.80
C THR A 543 9.68 7.22 0.85
N ASN A 544 8.67 7.83 0.20
CA ASN A 544 8.86 8.96 -0.70
C ASN A 544 7.79 10.02 -0.47
N THR A 545 8.10 11.03 0.32
CA THR A 545 7.14 12.10 0.69
C THR A 545 6.65 12.92 -0.51
N ASN A 546 7.23 12.76 -1.71
CA ASN A 546 6.73 13.39 -2.94
C ASN A 546 5.59 12.61 -3.60
N ARG A 547 5.27 11.41 -3.12
CA ARG A 547 4.26 10.51 -3.70
C ARG A 547 3.17 10.17 -2.69
N VAL A 548 2.03 9.69 -3.20
CA VAL A 548 0.98 9.08 -2.39
C VAL A 548 0.84 7.61 -2.79
N ASP A 549 0.58 6.73 -1.84
CA ASP A 549 0.43 5.30 -2.06
C ASP A 549 -1.01 4.87 -1.78
N THR A 550 -1.47 3.82 -2.46
CA THR A 550 -2.73 3.17 -2.13
C THR A 550 -2.54 2.36 -0.85
N GLN A 551 -3.30 2.72 0.18
CA GLN A 551 -3.41 1.97 1.42
C GLN A 551 -4.67 1.12 1.40
N GLY A 552 -4.66 0.07 2.21
CA GLY A 552 -5.84 -0.74 2.42
C GLY A 552 -5.83 -1.47 3.76
N SER A 553 -7.02 -1.85 4.21
CA SER A 553 -7.23 -2.63 5.42
C SER A 553 -8.19 -3.78 5.13
N LEU A 554 -7.97 -4.91 5.78
CA LEU A 554 -8.87 -6.05 5.76
C LEU A 554 -9.38 -6.31 7.18
N LYS A 555 -10.69 -6.35 7.36
CA LYS A 555 -11.36 -6.69 8.61
C LYS A 555 -12.12 -8.00 8.45
N LEU A 556 -11.91 -8.91 9.37
CA LEU A 556 -12.68 -10.15 9.53
C LEU A 556 -13.42 -10.04 10.86
N GLY A 557 -14.73 -10.26 10.86
CA GLY A 557 -15.56 -10.08 12.04
C GLY A 557 -16.56 -11.22 12.22
N PHE A 558 -16.86 -11.50 13.48
CA PHE A 558 -17.94 -12.37 13.94
C PHE A 558 -18.77 -11.54 14.91
N THR A 559 -19.94 -11.08 14.46
CA THR A 559 -20.79 -10.14 15.20
C THR A 559 -22.21 -10.69 15.33
N PRO A 560 -22.50 -11.51 16.34
CA PRO A 560 -21.58 -12.05 17.35
C PRO A 560 -20.92 -13.36 16.93
N LEU A 561 -19.84 -13.75 17.61
CA LEU A 561 -19.24 -15.09 17.51
C LEU A 561 -20.11 -16.11 18.28
N ILE A 562 -20.55 -15.74 19.49
CA ILE A 562 -21.49 -16.52 20.28
C ILE A 562 -22.53 -15.55 20.85
N LYS A 563 -23.81 -15.89 20.70
CA LYS A 563 -24.90 -15.22 21.38
C LYS A 563 -25.86 -16.24 21.97
N ALA A 564 -26.15 -16.05 23.25
CA ALA A 564 -27.09 -16.85 24.01
C ALA A 564 -28.09 -15.93 24.72
N GLU A 565 -29.36 -16.30 24.66
CA GLU A 565 -30.44 -15.64 25.38
C GLU A 565 -31.13 -16.67 26.27
N GLY A 566 -31.23 -16.36 27.56
CA GLY A 566 -32.00 -17.11 28.54
C GLY A 566 -33.18 -16.26 28.99
N THR A 567 -34.39 -16.69 28.65
CA THR A 567 -35.62 -15.97 28.97
C THR A 567 -36.31 -16.63 30.15
N LEU A 568 -36.60 -15.84 31.18
CA LEU A 568 -37.45 -16.18 32.32
C LEU A 568 -38.81 -15.47 32.14
N ASP A 569 -39.88 -16.24 32.24
CA ASP A 569 -41.23 -15.69 32.29
C ASP A 569 -41.54 -15.19 33.71
N LEU A 570 -41.65 -13.86 33.87
CA LEU A 570 -41.85 -13.23 35.18
C LEU A 570 -43.31 -13.29 35.67
N LEU A 571 -44.28 -13.66 34.83
CA LEU A 571 -45.67 -13.85 35.26
C LEU A 571 -45.80 -14.93 36.34
N PHE A 572 -44.85 -15.87 36.40
CA PHE A 572 -44.79 -16.95 37.40
C PHE A 572 -44.12 -16.53 38.74
N TYR A 573 -43.32 -15.46 38.77
CA TYR A 573 -42.51 -15.06 39.94
C TYR A 573 -42.87 -13.69 40.54
N ALA A 574 -43.93 -13.03 40.05
CA ALA A 574 -44.41 -11.76 40.58
C ALA A 574 -44.66 -11.78 42.11
N GLU A 575 -44.85 -12.96 42.70
CA GLU A 575 -45.09 -13.18 44.14
C GLU A 575 -43.81 -13.29 45.00
N LEU A 576 -42.62 -13.51 44.44
CA LEU A 576 -41.42 -13.93 45.19
C LEU A 576 -40.30 -12.89 45.33
N ILE A 577 -40.38 -11.74 44.64
CA ILE A 577 -39.35 -10.67 44.71
C ILE A 577 -40.01 -9.34 45.08
N PRO A 578 -39.80 -8.80 46.31
CA PRO A 578 -40.53 -7.63 46.82
C PRO A 578 -40.40 -6.36 45.94
N VAL A 579 -39.20 -6.12 45.39
CA VAL A 579 -38.90 -4.94 44.56
C VAL A 579 -39.46 -5.10 43.14
N ALA A 580 -39.42 -6.31 42.57
CA ALA A 580 -40.07 -6.61 41.29
C ALA A 580 -41.61 -6.54 41.43
N GLY A 581 -42.15 -6.95 42.58
CA GLY A 581 -43.57 -6.83 42.90
C GLY A 581 -44.08 -5.39 42.94
N GLN A 582 -43.24 -4.40 43.27
CA GLN A 582 -43.62 -2.97 43.24
C GLN A 582 -43.62 -2.41 41.81
N VAL A 583 -42.62 -2.74 40.98
CA VAL A 583 -42.56 -2.34 39.56
C VAL A 583 -43.67 -3.03 38.75
N ILE A 584 -43.92 -4.32 39.01
CA ILE A 584 -45.03 -5.08 38.42
C ILE A 584 -46.37 -4.52 38.92
N LYS A 585 -46.57 -4.16 40.21
CA LYS A 585 -47.81 -3.53 40.68
C LYS A 585 -48.11 -2.20 39.99
N VAL A 586 -47.10 -1.34 39.77
CA VAL A 586 -47.28 -0.05 39.07
C VAL A 586 -47.66 -0.27 37.59
N LEU A 587 -47.10 -1.29 36.94
CA LEU A 587 -47.36 -1.61 35.54
C LEU A 587 -48.62 -2.49 35.34
N ASP A 588 -49.01 -3.30 36.33
CA ASP A 588 -50.23 -4.11 36.40
C ASP A 588 -51.46 -3.21 36.68
N VAL A 589 -51.28 -2.12 37.43
CA VAL A 589 -52.27 -1.03 37.52
C VAL A 589 -52.49 -0.38 36.15
N ALA A 590 -51.42 -0.12 35.39
CA ALA A 590 -51.52 0.42 34.04
C ALA A 590 -52.18 -0.56 33.04
N ALA A 591 -51.89 -1.87 33.15
CA ALA A 591 -52.50 -2.90 32.31
C ALA A 591 -53.98 -3.15 32.66
N LYS A 592 -54.35 -3.16 33.95
CA LYS A 592 -55.74 -3.31 34.43
C LYS A 592 -56.66 -2.16 34.05
N ILE A 593 -56.16 -0.92 34.00
CA ILE A 593 -56.93 0.26 33.53
C ILE A 593 -57.29 0.13 32.03
N SER A 594 -56.57 -0.69 31.26
CA SER A 594 -56.72 -0.81 29.80
C SER A 594 -57.37 -2.11 29.30
N GLY A 595 -57.64 -3.09 30.19
CA GLY A 595 -58.25 -4.37 29.84
C GLY A 595 -57.37 -5.32 29.00
N LEU A 596 -56.04 -5.28 29.14
CA LEU A 596 -55.09 -5.91 28.22
C LEU A 596 -54.36 -7.16 28.75
N GLU A 597 -54.12 -8.14 27.87
CA GLU A 597 -53.09 -9.19 28.06
C GLU A 597 -51.70 -8.58 27.89
N ALA A 598 -51.00 -8.36 29.01
CA ALA A 598 -49.62 -7.89 29.03
C ALA A 598 -48.64 -9.08 29.08
N ILE A 599 -47.68 -9.12 28.15
CA ILE A 599 -46.60 -10.11 28.17
C ILE A 599 -45.37 -9.46 28.83
N PHE A 600 -44.90 -10.06 29.93
CA PHE A 600 -43.72 -9.64 30.68
C PHE A 600 -42.59 -10.65 30.54
N THR A 601 -41.49 -10.23 29.92
CA THR A 601 -40.37 -11.11 29.62
C THR A 601 -39.07 -10.56 30.20
N LEU A 602 -38.45 -11.29 31.15
CA LEU A 602 -37.08 -10.98 31.60
C LEU A 602 -36.09 -11.88 30.88
N THR A 603 -35.18 -11.29 30.13
CA THR A 603 -34.15 -12.01 29.38
C THR A 603 -32.78 -11.69 29.94
N GLY A 604 -32.10 -12.71 30.47
CA GLY A 604 -30.64 -12.66 30.63
C GLY A 604 -29.99 -12.94 29.30
N PHE A 605 -29.06 -12.09 28.88
CA PHE A 605 -28.39 -12.26 27.60
C PHE A 605 -26.87 -12.14 27.74
N GLY A 606 -26.18 -12.93 26.93
CA GLY A 606 -24.73 -12.93 26.79
C GLY A 606 -24.37 -12.94 25.31
N GLU A 607 -23.49 -12.02 24.91
CA GLU A 607 -22.99 -11.90 23.56
C GLU A 607 -21.46 -11.74 23.61
N LEU A 608 -20.76 -12.39 22.68
CA LEU A 608 -19.34 -12.15 22.44
C LEU A 608 -19.13 -11.87 20.95
N ASN A 609 -18.66 -10.66 20.65
CA ASN A 609 -18.20 -10.26 19.32
C ASN A 609 -16.69 -10.43 19.24
N VAL A 610 -16.20 -10.91 18.09
CA VAL A 610 -14.76 -11.01 17.80
C VAL A 610 -14.47 -10.35 16.46
N THR A 611 -13.49 -9.46 16.42
CA THR A 611 -13.05 -8.78 15.19
C THR A 611 -11.54 -8.86 15.07
N ALA A 612 -11.04 -9.42 13.98
CA ALA A 612 -9.65 -9.34 13.59
C ALA A 612 -9.49 -8.27 12.50
N GLU A 613 -8.65 -7.28 12.73
CA GLU A 613 -8.37 -6.20 11.79
C GLU A 613 -6.89 -6.18 11.41
N PHE A 614 -6.63 -6.12 10.10
CA PHE A 614 -5.31 -6.06 9.50
C PHE A 614 -5.19 -4.72 8.75
N PHE A 615 -4.20 -3.91 9.13
CA PHE A 615 -4.12 -2.49 8.75
C PHE A 615 -3.22 -2.21 7.54
N ASP A 616 -2.69 -3.23 6.88
CA ASP A 616 -1.93 -3.14 5.63
C ASP A 616 -1.94 -4.46 4.85
N PHE A 617 -1.68 -4.41 3.53
CA PHE A 617 -1.51 -5.61 2.69
C PHE A 617 -0.24 -6.41 3.02
N GLU A 618 0.64 -5.84 3.85
CA GLU A 618 1.85 -6.49 4.36
C GLU A 618 1.64 -7.17 5.73
N PHE A 619 0.44 -7.05 6.31
CA PHE A 619 0.02 -7.62 7.61
C PHE A 619 0.95 -7.28 8.79
N LYS A 620 1.61 -6.11 8.78
CA LYS A 620 2.56 -5.71 9.83
C LYS A 620 1.87 -5.21 11.09
N LYS A 621 0.65 -4.68 10.96
CA LYS A 621 -0.20 -4.25 12.08
C LYS A 621 -1.50 -5.04 12.05
N ALA A 622 -1.75 -5.79 13.12
CA ALA A 622 -2.95 -6.58 13.31
C ALA A 622 -3.48 -6.34 14.73
N ASN A 623 -4.79 -6.16 14.83
CA ASN A 623 -5.50 -6.12 16.11
C ASN A 623 -6.55 -7.23 16.14
N LEU A 624 -6.73 -7.82 17.31
CA LEU A 624 -7.80 -8.75 17.61
C LEU A 624 -8.63 -8.18 18.77
N ASP A 625 -9.85 -7.76 18.44
CA ASP A 625 -10.80 -7.18 19.37
C ASP A 625 -11.85 -8.21 19.80
N PHE A 626 -12.06 -8.28 21.10
CA PHE A 626 -13.14 -9.02 21.76
C PHE A 626 -14.06 -8.00 22.40
N LYS A 627 -15.36 -8.07 22.14
CA LYS A 627 -16.37 -7.20 22.75
C LYS A 627 -17.56 -8.03 23.20
N GLY A 628 -17.67 -8.25 24.50
CA GLY A 628 -18.79 -8.93 25.10
C GLY A 628 -19.92 -7.97 25.49
N LYS A 629 -21.13 -8.51 25.64
CA LYS A 629 -22.23 -7.87 26.38
C LYS A 629 -22.85 -8.91 27.29
N VAL A 630 -22.99 -8.60 28.56
CA VAL A 630 -23.67 -9.47 29.52
C VAL A 630 -24.62 -8.61 30.34
N GLY A 631 -25.91 -8.94 30.33
CA GLY A 631 -26.86 -8.18 31.10
C GLY A 631 -28.28 -8.68 31.05
N LEU A 632 -29.19 -7.81 31.44
CA LEU A 632 -30.61 -8.08 31.62
C LEU A 632 -31.42 -7.15 30.71
N LYS A 633 -32.45 -7.72 30.11
CA LYS A 633 -33.43 -7.01 29.28
C LYS A 633 -34.83 -7.36 29.76
N LEU A 634 -35.61 -6.35 30.08
CA LEU A 634 -37.02 -6.47 30.41
C LEU A 634 -37.85 -5.97 29.22
N GLU A 635 -38.73 -6.80 28.69
CA GLU A 635 -39.66 -6.44 27.63
C GLU A 635 -41.11 -6.53 28.12
N LEU A 636 -41.85 -5.45 27.89
CA LEU A 636 -43.29 -5.36 28.03
C LEU A 636 -43.89 -5.16 26.64
N SER A 637 -44.84 -6.00 26.26
CA SER A 637 -45.60 -5.78 25.03
C SER A 637 -47.10 -5.97 25.29
N ALA A 638 -47.89 -5.05 24.75
CA ALA A 638 -49.34 -5.08 24.76
C ALA A 638 -49.87 -4.81 23.35
N LYS A 639 -50.84 -5.62 22.89
CA LYS A 639 -51.48 -5.47 21.58
C LYS A 639 -52.99 -5.33 21.76
N VAL A 640 -53.56 -4.26 21.21
CA VAL A 640 -55.01 -3.99 21.20
C VAL A 640 -55.50 -4.05 19.75
N SER A 641 -56.60 -4.76 19.53
CA SER A 641 -57.43 -4.63 18.33
C SER A 641 -58.90 -4.63 18.74
N GLY A 642 -59.63 -3.58 18.37
CA GLY A 642 -61.06 -3.45 18.69
C GLY A 642 -61.81 -2.57 17.69
N LYS A 643 -63.15 -2.68 17.70
CA LYS A 643 -64.07 -1.75 17.04
C LYS A 643 -64.74 -0.89 18.12
N ILE A 644 -64.63 0.43 18.01
CA ILE A 644 -65.41 1.38 18.82
C ILE A 644 -66.49 1.95 17.91
N ASN A 645 -67.76 1.70 18.22
CA ASN A 645 -68.87 2.44 17.62
C ASN A 645 -68.93 3.83 18.27
N ALA A 646 -68.12 4.76 17.74
CA ALA A 646 -68.30 6.19 17.97
C ALA A 646 -68.78 6.80 16.66
N VAL A 647 -69.95 7.43 16.75
CA VAL A 647 -70.68 8.10 15.66
C VAL A 647 -69.70 8.95 14.83
N ILE A 648 -69.49 8.53 13.57
CA ILE A 648 -68.83 9.20 12.41
C ILE A 648 -67.68 8.40 11.74
N PHE A 649 -67.02 7.40 12.32
CA PHE A 649 -66.13 6.50 11.55
C PHE A 649 -66.05 5.05 12.10
N GLU A 650 -66.45 4.04 11.31
CA GLU A 650 -66.01 2.65 11.49
C GLU A 650 -64.56 2.53 11.00
N ALA A 651 -63.59 2.41 11.89
CA ALA A 651 -62.23 2.03 11.52
C ALA A 651 -61.68 1.01 12.52
N ASP A 652 -61.23 -0.14 12.01
CA ASP A 652 -60.44 -1.11 12.76
C ASP A 652 -59.11 -0.46 13.16
N PHE A 653 -58.92 -0.18 14.46
CA PHE A 653 -57.63 0.30 14.96
C PHE A 653 -56.82 -0.86 15.53
N LYS A 654 -55.54 -0.91 15.17
CA LYS A 654 -54.54 -1.76 15.83
C LYS A 654 -53.53 -0.87 16.54
N LEU A 655 -53.46 -0.99 17.85
CA LEU A 655 -52.49 -0.30 18.70
C LEU A 655 -51.54 -1.35 19.28
N GLU A 656 -50.25 -1.21 19.00
CA GLU A 656 -49.19 -2.00 19.62
C GLU A 656 -48.31 -1.08 20.45
N ALA A 657 -48.22 -1.33 21.75
CA ALA A 657 -47.30 -0.64 22.64
C ALA A 657 -46.23 -1.61 23.13
N THR A 658 -44.97 -1.21 23.03
CA THR A 658 -43.82 -1.98 23.52
C THR A 658 -42.92 -1.10 24.37
N GLY A 659 -42.62 -1.56 25.59
CA GLY A 659 -41.63 -0.98 26.47
C GLY A 659 -40.45 -1.93 26.62
N THR A 660 -39.22 -1.42 26.55
CA THR A 660 -38.00 -2.21 26.74
C THR A 660 -37.09 -1.48 27.71
N ALA A 661 -36.68 -2.14 28.79
CA ALA A 661 -35.62 -1.66 29.68
C ALA A 661 -34.40 -2.59 29.54
N GLU A 662 -33.21 -2.02 29.40
CA GLU A 662 -31.97 -2.80 29.28
C GLU A 662 -30.84 -2.23 30.15
N SER A 663 -30.05 -3.13 30.74
CA SER A 663 -28.80 -2.79 31.43
C SER A 663 -27.81 -3.95 31.29
N TYR A 664 -26.56 -3.64 30.94
CA TYR A 664 -25.52 -4.63 30.66
C TYR A 664 -24.11 -4.09 30.88
N PHE A 665 -23.19 -5.00 31.15
CA PHE A 665 -21.74 -4.75 31.12
C PHE A 665 -21.17 -5.10 29.74
N GLU A 666 -20.22 -4.29 29.28
CA GLU A 666 -19.53 -4.46 28.01
C GLU A 666 -18.02 -4.70 28.25
N PRO A 667 -17.60 -5.95 28.53
CA PRO A 667 -16.18 -6.27 28.57
C PRO A 667 -15.57 -6.16 27.16
N LYS A 668 -14.40 -5.55 27.06
CA LYS A 668 -13.64 -5.32 25.84
C LYS A 668 -12.19 -5.75 26.08
N ALA A 669 -11.61 -6.44 25.11
CA ALA A 669 -10.19 -6.74 25.11
C ALA A 669 -9.64 -6.59 23.68
N THR A 670 -8.46 -6.00 23.55
CA THR A 670 -7.77 -5.80 22.27
C THR A 670 -6.35 -6.32 22.40
N ILE A 671 -5.99 -7.31 21.59
CA ILE A 671 -4.59 -7.70 21.41
C ILE A 671 -4.09 -7.00 20.16
N GLY A 672 -3.02 -6.21 20.26
CA GLY A 672 -2.48 -5.45 19.13
C GLY A 672 -0.96 -5.48 19.10
N LYS A 673 -0.38 -5.00 18.00
CA LYS A 673 1.07 -4.80 17.86
C LYS A 673 1.37 -3.38 17.45
N ASP A 674 2.19 -2.69 18.23
CA ASP A 674 2.72 -1.36 17.92
C ASP A 674 4.26 -1.35 17.96
N ASP A 675 4.85 -0.17 17.84
CA ASP A 675 6.31 0.01 17.74
C ASP A 675 7.05 -0.33 19.06
N LYS A 676 6.34 -0.46 20.18
CA LYS A 676 6.86 -0.92 21.49
C LYS A 676 6.62 -2.42 21.73
N GLY A 677 6.04 -3.12 20.76
CA GLY A 677 5.79 -4.55 20.80
C GLY A 677 4.30 -4.94 20.84
N VAL A 678 4.02 -6.18 21.26
CA VAL A 678 2.65 -6.72 21.32
C VAL A 678 2.00 -6.30 22.63
N PHE A 679 0.80 -5.73 22.58
CA PHE A 679 0.04 -5.29 23.75
C PHE A 679 -1.31 -6.00 23.88
N LEU A 680 -1.81 -6.06 25.12
CA LEU A 680 -3.18 -6.40 25.48
C LEU A 680 -3.79 -5.20 26.21
N GLU A 681 -4.87 -4.69 25.67
CA GLU A 681 -5.70 -3.64 26.26
C GLU A 681 -7.02 -4.26 26.71
N GLN A 682 -7.46 -3.96 27.92
CA GLN A 682 -8.69 -4.48 28.51
C GLN A 682 -9.50 -3.33 29.09
N GLN A 683 -10.82 -3.38 28.91
CA GLN A 683 -11.73 -2.37 29.42
C GLN A 683 -13.08 -3.02 29.74
N VAL A 684 -13.77 -2.55 30.79
CA VAL A 684 -15.17 -2.88 31.02
C VAL A 684 -15.97 -1.60 31.09
N ASP A 685 -17.04 -1.52 30.31
CA ASP A 685 -18.03 -0.44 30.39
C ASP A 685 -19.34 -0.97 30.97
N TRP A 686 -20.17 -0.07 31.49
CA TRP A 686 -21.54 -0.36 31.89
C TRP A 686 -22.49 0.56 31.14
N SER A 687 -23.53 -0.03 30.55
CA SER A 687 -24.44 0.66 29.64
C SER A 687 -25.34 1.71 30.31
N GLY A 688 -25.34 1.77 31.64
CA GLY A 688 -26.39 2.43 32.41
C GLY A 688 -27.72 1.68 32.33
N LEU A 689 -28.82 2.36 32.63
CA LEU A 689 -30.18 1.85 32.51
C LEU A 689 -30.97 2.76 31.57
N ARG A 690 -31.43 2.20 30.45
CA ARG A 690 -32.25 2.90 29.44
C ARG A 690 -33.58 2.21 29.25
N ILE A 691 -34.63 3.01 29.11
CA ILE A 691 -35.99 2.56 28.81
C ILE A 691 -36.38 3.13 27.45
N VAL A 692 -36.76 2.25 26.52
CA VAL A 692 -37.24 2.61 25.19
C VAL A 692 -38.72 2.25 25.11
N VAL A 693 -39.55 3.24 24.77
CA VAL A 693 -40.99 3.05 24.55
C VAL A 693 -41.27 3.28 23.07
N ILE A 694 -41.96 2.33 22.44
CA ILE A 694 -42.41 2.40 21.05
C ILE A 694 -43.92 2.18 21.03
N ILE A 695 -44.64 3.11 20.42
CA ILE A 695 -46.08 3.03 20.18
C ILE A 695 -46.29 3.00 18.68
N LYS A 696 -46.94 1.95 18.18
CA LYS A 696 -47.32 1.80 16.78
C LYS A 696 -48.83 1.85 16.67
N GLY A 697 -49.34 2.76 15.85
CA GLY A 697 -50.75 2.87 15.53
C GLY A 697 -50.97 2.62 14.04
N GLN A 698 -51.93 1.76 13.72
CA GLN A 698 -52.39 1.56 12.35
C GLN A 698 -53.88 1.90 12.24
N ALA A 699 -54.21 2.80 11.32
CA ALA A 699 -55.57 3.15 10.94
C ALA A 699 -55.69 3.00 9.42
N GLY A 700 -56.46 2.01 8.96
CA GLY A 700 -56.52 1.63 7.54
C GLY A 700 -55.15 1.19 6.99
N LYS A 701 -54.69 1.81 5.88
CA LYS A 701 -53.36 1.57 5.28
C LYS A 701 -52.23 2.39 5.94
N SER A 702 -52.58 3.41 6.72
CA SER A 702 -51.61 4.32 7.33
C SER A 702 -51.04 3.72 8.61
N LYS A 703 -49.70 3.69 8.70
CA LYS A 703 -48.96 3.22 9.87
C LYS A 703 -48.16 4.39 10.46
N THR A 704 -48.29 4.58 11.75
CA THR A 704 -47.59 5.63 12.50
C THR A 704 -46.80 4.99 13.63
N GLN A 705 -45.57 5.44 13.86
CA GLN A 705 -44.71 4.94 14.93
C GLN A 705 -44.13 6.11 15.72
N TYR A 706 -44.34 6.09 17.04
CA TYR A 706 -43.71 6.99 17.99
C TYR A 706 -42.68 6.21 18.80
N LYS A 707 -41.45 6.73 18.93
CA LYS A 707 -40.37 6.13 19.72
C LYS A 707 -39.80 7.18 20.67
N ARG A 708 -39.72 6.85 21.96
CA ARG A 708 -39.11 7.70 22.98
C ARG A 708 -38.13 6.88 23.83
N THR A 709 -36.99 7.46 24.14
CA THR A 709 -35.96 6.85 24.99
C THR A 709 -35.80 7.67 26.26
N PHE A 710 -35.74 7.01 27.40
CA PHE A 710 -35.50 7.57 28.72
C PHE A 710 -34.21 6.98 29.27
N THR A 711 -33.25 7.83 29.63
CA THR A 711 -32.06 7.39 30.36
C THR A 711 -32.34 7.55 31.85
N ILE A 712 -32.33 6.45 32.59
CA ILE A 712 -32.60 6.42 34.03
C ILE A 712 -31.29 6.47 34.81
N VAL A 713 -30.29 5.73 34.33
CA VAL A 713 -28.91 5.84 34.80
C VAL A 713 -28.00 5.96 33.59
N ASP A 714 -27.10 6.92 33.64
CA ASP A 714 -26.14 7.17 32.58
C ASP A 714 -25.12 6.03 32.44
N ARG A 715 -24.54 5.98 31.24
CA ARG A 715 -23.47 5.05 30.89
C ARG A 715 -22.21 5.41 31.69
N HIS A 716 -21.51 4.39 32.19
CA HIS A 716 -20.19 4.54 32.80
C HIS A 716 -19.16 3.78 31.97
N ASP A 717 -18.27 4.54 31.32
CA ASP A 717 -17.14 3.97 30.56
C ASP A 717 -15.92 3.77 31.47
N LYS A 718 -15.09 2.76 31.14
CA LYS A 718 -13.82 2.46 31.83
C LYS A 718 -14.00 2.21 33.33
N LEU A 719 -15.03 1.46 33.72
CA LEU A 719 -15.15 0.92 35.08
C LEU A 719 -13.87 0.20 35.51
N THR A 720 -13.26 -0.54 34.57
CA THR A 720 -11.89 -1.01 34.66
C THR A 720 -11.18 -0.76 33.34
N TYR A 721 -9.88 -0.46 33.38
CA TYR A 721 -9.05 -0.24 32.20
C TYR A 721 -7.58 -0.63 32.47
N GLY A 722 -6.93 -1.27 31.51
CA GLY A 722 -5.50 -1.54 31.57
C GLY A 722 -4.90 -1.86 30.21
N LYS A 723 -3.69 -1.36 29.93
CA LYS A 723 -2.88 -1.69 28.75
C LYS A 723 -1.53 -2.27 29.20
N THR A 724 -1.21 -3.47 28.74
CA THR A 724 0.02 -4.19 29.12
C THR A 724 0.75 -4.66 27.86
N TYR A 725 2.06 -4.46 27.79
CA TYR A 725 2.91 -5.01 26.73
C TYR A 725 3.31 -6.45 27.08
N ILE A 726 2.91 -7.41 26.24
CA ILE A 726 3.15 -8.85 26.42
C ILE A 726 4.52 -9.24 25.86
N ILE A 727 4.97 -8.57 24.79
CA ILE A 727 6.29 -8.76 24.17
C ILE A 727 6.79 -7.36 23.82
N GLN A 728 7.99 -6.99 24.26
CA GLN A 728 8.64 -5.70 23.92
C GLN A 728 9.52 -5.81 22.69
#